data_AF-A0A945PD84-F1
#
_entry.id   AF-A0A945PD84-F1
#
_cell.length_a   1.000
_cell.length_b   1.000
_cell.length_c   1.000
_cell.angle_alpha   90.00
_cell.angle_beta   90.00
_cell.angle_gamma   90.00
#
_symmetry.space_group_name_H-M   'P 1'
#
loop_
_entity.id
_entity.type
_entity.pdbx_description
1 polymer ?
#
loop_
_entity_poly.entity_id
_entity_poly.type
_entity_poly.pdbx_seq_one_letter_code
_entity_poly.pdbx_strand_id
1 'polypeptide(L)'
;MPSIALLLLASAAVSEEGLVAHYRFDEGSGSVVRDAGPHGLNGTIHGATYRALDEGYALEFDGVDDHVIVPDSPHLQLAEAVTVMVWLNTPAESTQNVLGKNGCSVLRQNYRLNLSRTQAGLTVVECPEHGKEVTGDGVKSGSWFHVAGTFEAGKIRMYVDGALRGEQLEDAFDTGTLEAPLYIGGSFYGPGLNGLYTGQIDDVRIYSRALSEDEIHARYEAEKDLRVSTLDRLLAQVSPSESRDTTPPSLHSPRPAPDTQQSGPVVLTAIFEEHGAGIDVSSAVIEVDGVDYTGRAQIDSQGVRLALPELRRGVHEVSVVVADEAGNLGNALRWRFGIDRPVKTTSGFEDGVFRVDGEPYFPVGIYSSSVSPWYHLPIIEHAAAAGINYKLAGERNIVPLLDELQQVGMKGLVQVYWASQDLRQGDPEPLTQLVESVRSHPANLGWWNEYSSVNETALATDTYEIIRRLDADHPVLYMLAWAGELSDAYFVYAYPILNPLLPDDSILSMDELVLQPAFDAVREEGEGKQVWFGSQAFDYRLDSNRGKVITLEGGFRPTRAEIRSMNYFALTKGVKGLCFYAPSGEIPGTDYVEDVSLFPRQWTEMLKIATQVRYLAPTLAAGKVAAMGQLAQGAPAIHFIELVHDDEHTLIAVNAEPQHVLATWEFQEPVPLLMLFEDRVSEGPVETFTDLFEPLEVHVYRWSAP
;
A
#
# COMPACT_ATOMS: atom_id res chain seq x y z
N MET A 1 30.99 -40.92 -14.70
CA MET A 1 32.07 -40.50 -13.77
C MET A 1 33.22 -39.90 -14.59
N PRO A 2 33.89 -38.82 -14.15
CA PRO A 2 33.76 -38.15 -12.84
C PRO A 2 33.32 -36.67 -12.90
N SER A 3 32.70 -36.27 -11.78
CA SER A 3 32.62 -34.95 -11.11
C SER A 3 32.69 -33.64 -11.91
N ILE A 4 31.56 -32.92 -11.91
CA ILE A 4 31.58 -31.47 -11.63
C ILE A 4 30.96 -31.31 -10.25
N ALA A 5 31.82 -30.87 -9.34
CA ALA A 5 31.54 -30.72 -7.94
C ALA A 5 30.39 -29.73 -7.72
N LEU A 6 29.43 -30.14 -6.89
CA LEU A 6 29.06 -29.44 -5.66
C LEU A 6 29.84 -28.12 -5.46
N LEU A 7 29.43 -27.04 -6.14
CA LEU A 7 29.65 -25.71 -5.57
C LEU A 7 28.62 -25.64 -4.45
N LEU A 8 29.05 -26.04 -3.26
CA LEU A 8 28.50 -25.48 -2.05
C LEU A 8 28.54 -23.96 -2.26
N LEU A 9 27.37 -23.33 -2.44
CA LEU A 9 27.16 -22.06 -1.75
C LEU A 9 27.36 -22.42 -0.28
N ALA A 10 28.60 -22.25 0.19
CA ALA A 10 28.79 -21.99 1.59
C ALA A 10 27.98 -20.71 1.82
N SER A 11 26.73 -20.87 2.27
CA SER A 11 26.17 -19.93 3.22
C SER A 11 27.24 -19.83 4.29
N ALA A 12 28.05 -18.78 4.22
CA ALA A 12 28.81 -18.37 5.37
C ALA A 12 27.72 -18.07 6.40
N ALA A 13 27.44 -19.03 7.26
CA ALA A 13 26.60 -18.80 8.42
C ALA A 13 27.25 -17.62 9.13
N VAL A 14 26.63 -16.45 9.01
CA VAL A 14 27.19 -15.23 9.58
C VAL A 14 27.17 -15.45 11.07
N SER A 15 28.36 -15.56 11.66
CA SER A 15 28.48 -16.08 13.03
C SER A 15 27.77 -15.14 14.01
N GLU A 16 26.87 -15.71 14.81
CA GLU A 16 26.30 -15.05 16.00
C GLU A 16 27.17 -15.27 17.24
N GLU A 17 28.35 -15.87 17.08
CA GLU A 17 29.28 -16.07 18.19
C GLU A 17 29.70 -14.73 18.78
N GLY A 18 29.44 -14.57 20.08
CA GLY A 18 29.70 -13.34 20.80
C GLY A 18 28.64 -12.26 20.61
N LEU A 19 27.52 -12.51 19.92
CA LEU A 19 26.41 -11.54 19.85
C LEU A 19 25.84 -11.30 21.25
N VAL A 20 25.80 -10.04 21.64
CA VAL A 20 25.29 -9.57 22.95
C VAL A 20 23.88 -9.01 22.82
N ALA A 21 23.63 -8.17 21.82
CA ALA A 21 22.35 -7.51 21.60
C ALA A 21 22.10 -7.31 20.11
N HIS A 22 20.84 -7.42 19.68
CA HIS A 22 20.38 -7.17 18.31
C HIS A 22 19.04 -6.44 18.31
N TYR A 23 19.03 -5.19 17.85
CA TYR A 23 17.83 -4.36 17.76
C TYR A 23 17.49 -4.09 16.31
N ARG A 24 16.48 -4.80 15.78
CA ARG A 24 16.01 -4.65 14.40
C ARG A 24 15.02 -3.49 14.21
N PHE A 25 14.44 -3.00 15.31
CA PHE A 25 13.39 -1.98 15.29
C PHE A 25 12.15 -2.31 14.44
N ASP A 26 11.88 -3.59 14.20
CA ASP A 26 10.74 -4.05 13.37
C ASP A 26 9.39 -4.09 14.11
N GLU A 27 9.30 -3.65 15.38
CA GLU A 27 8.03 -3.72 16.11
C GLU A 27 6.96 -2.78 15.53
N GLY A 28 7.39 -1.71 14.84
CA GLY A 28 6.54 -0.81 14.08
C GLY A 28 5.56 0.03 14.90
N SER A 29 5.52 -0.10 16.23
CA SER A 29 4.75 0.73 17.16
C SER A 29 5.11 0.44 18.63
N GLY A 30 4.68 1.32 19.53
CA GLY A 30 4.91 1.18 20.97
C GLY A 30 6.21 1.83 21.44
N SER A 31 6.54 1.64 22.72
CA SER A 31 7.70 2.29 23.36
C SER A 31 8.77 1.30 23.80
N VAL A 32 8.72 0.05 23.31
CA VAL A 32 9.66 -1.02 23.70
C VAL A 32 10.33 -1.56 22.45
N VAL A 33 11.65 -1.49 22.43
CA VAL A 33 12.48 -2.18 21.43
C VAL A 33 12.86 -3.53 22.00
N ARG A 34 12.58 -4.61 21.26
CA ARG A 34 12.93 -5.96 21.67
C ARG A 34 14.34 -6.32 21.21
N ASP A 35 15.09 -6.92 22.11
CA ASP A 35 16.36 -7.56 21.77
C ASP A 35 16.08 -8.90 21.09
N ALA A 36 16.45 -9.02 19.82
CA ALA A 36 16.43 -10.27 19.06
C ALA A 36 17.65 -11.17 19.36
N GLY A 37 18.61 -10.67 20.14
CA GLY A 37 19.76 -11.39 20.62
C GLY A 37 19.46 -12.37 21.76
N PRO A 38 20.48 -13.08 22.26
CA PRO A 38 20.31 -14.21 23.18
C PRO A 38 20.00 -13.80 24.64
N HIS A 39 19.96 -12.51 24.96
CA HIS A 39 19.99 -12.03 26.35
C HIS A 39 18.76 -11.22 26.78
N GLY A 40 17.84 -10.92 25.86
CA GLY A 40 16.57 -10.25 26.18
C GLY A 40 16.76 -8.82 26.72
N LEU A 41 17.79 -8.12 26.24
CA LEU A 41 18.18 -6.78 26.65
C LEU A 41 17.28 -5.69 26.04
N ASN A 42 15.98 -5.75 26.31
CA ASN A 42 15.00 -4.84 25.71
C ASN A 42 15.26 -3.37 26.10
N GLY A 43 15.04 -2.47 25.14
CA GLY A 43 15.15 -1.02 25.31
C GLY A 43 13.78 -0.34 25.46
N THR A 44 13.78 0.86 26.03
CA THR A 44 12.61 1.75 26.08
C THR A 44 12.85 2.97 25.20
N ILE A 45 11.89 3.28 24.33
CA ILE A 45 11.92 4.43 23.43
C ILE A 45 11.45 5.69 24.16
N HIS A 46 12.19 6.77 24.00
CA HIS A 46 11.84 8.12 24.46
C HIS A 46 11.85 9.04 23.24
N GLY A 47 10.67 9.51 22.82
CA GLY A 47 10.51 10.50 21.74
C GLY A 47 10.59 9.94 20.31
N ALA A 48 11.58 9.09 20.02
CA ALA A 48 11.78 8.51 18.68
C ALA A 48 10.55 7.73 18.18
N THR A 49 10.35 7.69 16.86
CA THR A 49 9.18 7.07 16.23
C THR A 49 9.58 6.04 15.18
N TYR A 50 8.73 5.03 14.95
CA TYR A 50 8.99 4.03 13.91
C TYR A 50 8.72 4.61 12.52
N ARG A 51 9.68 4.46 11.62
CA ARG A 51 9.60 4.80 10.20
C ARG A 51 9.58 3.51 9.38
N ALA A 52 8.55 3.34 8.55
CA ALA A 52 8.47 2.18 7.66
C ALA A 52 9.57 2.24 6.58
N LEU A 53 10.18 1.09 6.32
CA LEU A 53 11.05 0.83 5.18
C LEU A 53 10.30 -0.03 4.15
N ASP A 54 10.94 -0.34 3.03
CA ASP A 54 10.39 -1.27 2.03
C ASP A 54 10.16 -2.66 2.67
N GLU A 55 11.12 -3.12 3.46
CA GLU A 55 11.00 -4.26 4.38
C GLU A 55 11.27 -3.79 5.83
N GLY A 56 10.31 -3.98 6.74
CA GLY A 56 10.50 -3.69 8.17
C GLY A 56 10.37 -2.21 8.56
N TYR A 57 11.04 -1.84 9.66
CA TYR A 57 11.02 -0.48 10.22
C TYR A 57 12.39 -0.05 10.73
N ALA A 58 12.63 1.26 10.71
CA ALA A 58 13.72 1.92 11.45
C ALA A 58 13.14 2.78 12.57
N LEU A 59 13.99 3.24 13.50
CA LEU A 59 13.63 4.35 14.39
C LEU A 59 14.12 5.68 13.82
N GLU A 60 13.22 6.66 13.73
CA GLU A 60 13.47 8.05 13.35
C GLU A 60 13.63 8.91 14.61
N PHE A 61 14.72 9.69 14.63
CA PHE A 61 15.12 10.58 15.71
C PHE A 61 15.16 12.03 15.23
N ASP A 62 14.65 12.96 16.03
CA ASP A 62 14.53 14.37 15.68
C ASP A 62 15.77 15.24 16.00
N GLY A 63 16.71 14.73 16.81
CA GLY A 63 17.90 15.45 17.28
C GLY A 63 17.70 16.39 18.47
N VAL A 64 16.54 16.34 19.16
CA VAL A 64 16.18 17.26 20.25
C VAL A 64 16.17 16.60 21.61
N ASP A 65 15.49 15.46 21.75
CA ASP A 65 15.54 14.63 22.98
C ASP A 65 15.32 13.13 22.74
N ASP A 66 15.20 12.72 21.48
CA ASP A 66 14.93 11.33 21.09
C ASP A 66 16.08 10.37 21.42
N HIS A 67 15.76 9.27 22.10
CA HIS A 67 16.71 8.20 22.40
C HIS A 67 16.03 6.88 22.81
N VAL A 68 16.78 5.77 22.75
CA VAL A 68 16.42 4.50 23.39
C VAL A 68 17.33 4.26 24.59
N ILE A 69 16.73 3.88 25.72
CA ILE A 69 17.46 3.46 26.93
C ILE A 69 17.37 1.94 27.05
N VAL A 70 18.53 1.27 27.02
CA VAL A 70 18.65 -0.14 27.39
C VAL A 70 19.24 -0.21 28.81
N PRO A 71 18.52 -0.81 29.78
CA PRO A 71 19.01 -0.94 31.15
C PRO A 71 20.40 -1.58 31.24
N ASP A 72 21.16 -1.24 32.28
CA ASP A 72 22.48 -1.86 32.50
C ASP A 72 22.35 -3.39 32.63
N SER A 73 23.35 -4.09 32.10
CA SER A 73 23.47 -5.54 32.17
C SER A 73 24.95 -5.92 32.18
N PRO A 74 25.36 -6.96 32.94
CA PRO A 74 26.72 -7.50 32.86
C PRO A 74 27.14 -7.88 31.43
N HIS A 75 26.18 -8.25 30.56
CA HIS A 75 26.46 -8.58 29.16
C HIS A 75 26.91 -7.37 28.33
N LEU A 76 26.55 -6.15 28.71
CA LEU A 76 26.95 -4.90 28.04
C LEU A 76 28.22 -4.27 28.64
N GLN A 77 28.78 -4.86 29.70
CA GLN A 77 29.99 -4.42 30.38
C GLN A 77 31.23 -5.03 29.71
N LEU A 78 31.48 -4.61 28.46
CA LEU A 78 32.53 -5.17 27.59
C LEU A 78 33.84 -4.40 27.77
N ALA A 79 34.90 -5.06 28.22
CA ALA A 79 36.11 -4.38 28.69
C ALA A 79 37.34 -4.65 27.79
N GLU A 80 37.46 -5.91 27.33
CA GLU A 80 38.62 -6.37 26.56
C GLU A 80 38.43 -6.25 25.05
N ALA A 81 37.19 -6.41 24.57
CA ALA A 81 36.85 -6.34 23.16
C ALA A 81 35.38 -5.96 22.94
N VAL A 82 35.10 -5.29 21.82
CA VAL A 82 33.74 -4.96 21.40
C VAL A 82 33.66 -4.80 19.88
N THR A 83 32.55 -5.22 19.29
CA THR A 83 32.10 -4.74 17.99
C THR A 83 30.75 -4.08 18.12
N VAL A 84 30.58 -2.91 17.53
CA VAL A 84 29.28 -2.26 17.37
C VAL A 84 29.06 -2.05 15.88
N MET A 85 27.89 -2.42 15.39
CA MET A 85 27.52 -2.20 13.99
C MET A 85 26.06 -1.77 13.88
N VAL A 86 25.78 -0.93 12.88
CA VAL A 86 24.50 -0.24 12.75
C VAL A 86 24.31 0.29 11.33
N TRP A 87 23.05 0.32 10.89
CA TRP A 87 22.62 0.98 9.67
C TRP A 87 22.08 2.38 9.99
N LEU A 88 22.50 3.35 9.19
CA LEU A 88 22.22 4.77 9.44
C LEU A 88 21.77 5.46 8.16
N ASN A 89 20.78 6.34 8.28
CA ASN A 89 20.45 7.35 7.29
C ASN A 89 20.20 8.67 8.02
N THR A 90 20.94 9.72 7.66
CA THR A 90 20.89 10.98 8.40
C THR A 90 21.10 12.16 7.48
N PRO A 91 20.40 13.29 7.70
CA PRO A 91 20.67 14.54 7.00
C PRO A 91 21.87 15.30 7.58
N ALA A 92 22.58 14.75 8.58
CA ALA A 92 23.44 15.52 9.45
C ALA A 92 24.60 16.25 8.74
N GLU A 93 24.73 17.52 9.11
CA GLU A 93 25.81 18.42 8.70
C GLU A 93 26.79 18.71 9.87
N SER A 94 26.53 18.16 11.07
CA SER A 94 27.31 18.37 12.30
C SER A 94 27.56 17.06 13.06
N THR A 95 28.46 17.10 14.04
CA THR A 95 28.80 15.93 14.86
C THR A 95 27.63 15.51 15.78
N GLN A 96 27.32 14.22 15.79
CA GLN A 96 26.26 13.59 16.59
C GLN A 96 26.69 12.22 17.10
N ASN A 97 26.08 11.72 18.18
CA ASN A 97 26.32 10.40 18.73
C ASN A 97 25.20 9.45 18.28
N VAL A 98 25.59 8.30 17.77
CA VAL A 98 24.67 7.25 17.34
C VAL A 98 24.29 6.36 18.51
N LEU A 99 25.28 5.95 19.31
CA LEU A 99 25.08 5.19 20.55
C LEU A 99 26.28 5.34 21.48
N GLY A 100 26.06 5.13 22.77
CA GLY A 100 27.13 5.14 23.77
C GLY A 100 26.79 4.36 25.04
N LYS A 101 27.79 3.64 25.54
CA LYS A 101 27.79 2.99 26.86
C LYS A 101 28.81 3.65 27.75
N ASN A 102 28.43 4.02 28.97
CA ASN A 102 29.38 4.59 29.92
C ASN A 102 30.31 3.50 30.49
N GLY A 103 31.60 3.82 30.57
CA GLY A 103 32.67 3.03 31.16
C GLY A 103 32.99 3.55 32.55
N CYS A 104 34.24 3.47 33.01
CA CYS A 104 34.65 3.68 34.41
C CYS A 104 34.19 4.96 35.14
N SER A 105 33.57 5.93 34.47
CA SER A 105 32.78 6.99 35.12
C SER A 105 31.68 7.52 34.19
N VAL A 106 30.73 8.29 34.72
CA VAL A 106 29.70 8.98 33.91
C VAL A 106 30.26 10.04 32.93
N LEU A 107 31.55 10.34 33.04
CA LEU A 107 32.28 11.24 32.13
C LEU A 107 33.14 10.48 31.11
N ARG A 108 33.14 9.14 31.11
CA ARG A 108 34.06 8.33 30.31
C ARG A 108 33.33 7.14 29.73
N GLN A 109 33.13 7.13 28.42
CA GLN A 109 32.45 6.05 27.72
C GLN A 109 33.33 4.80 27.64
N ASN A 110 32.72 3.62 27.74
CA ASN A 110 33.37 2.36 27.45
C ASN A 110 33.59 2.28 25.93
N TYR A 111 32.49 2.40 25.18
CA TYR A 111 32.46 2.57 23.73
C TYR A 111 31.39 3.60 23.35
N ARG A 112 31.69 4.39 22.32
CA ARG A 112 30.77 5.36 21.74
C ARG A 112 30.97 5.40 20.23
N LEU A 113 29.87 5.30 19.50
CA LEU A 113 29.84 5.51 18.06
C LEU A 113 29.30 6.90 17.77
N ASN A 114 30.05 7.70 17.01
CA ASN A 114 29.67 9.04 16.59
C ASN A 114 29.83 9.20 15.09
N LEU A 115 29.19 10.25 14.57
CA LEU A 115 29.15 10.57 13.15
C LEU A 115 29.35 12.08 12.97
N SER A 116 29.96 12.45 11.86
CA SER A 116 29.98 13.81 11.30
C SER A 116 29.53 13.75 9.84
N ARG A 117 29.56 14.88 9.13
CA ARG A 117 29.12 14.96 7.72
C ARG A 117 29.76 13.91 6.80
N THR A 118 31.04 13.58 7.00
CA THR A 118 31.79 12.72 6.07
C THR A 118 32.47 11.54 6.75
N GLN A 119 32.45 11.47 8.09
CA GLN A 119 33.20 10.50 8.88
C GLN A 119 32.35 9.85 9.96
N ALA A 120 32.57 8.55 10.16
CA ALA A 120 32.12 7.83 11.34
C ALA A 120 33.31 7.63 12.29
N GLY A 121 33.05 7.61 13.60
CA GLY A 121 34.07 7.48 14.63
C GLY A 121 33.69 6.48 15.70
N LEU A 122 34.65 5.66 16.12
CA LEU A 122 34.55 4.83 17.31
C LEU A 122 35.51 5.38 18.37
N THR A 123 34.96 5.76 19.51
CA THR A 123 35.73 6.15 20.70
C THR A 123 35.65 5.05 21.75
N VAL A 124 36.80 4.62 22.26
CA VAL A 124 36.93 3.75 23.45
C VAL A 124 37.84 4.41 24.49
N VAL A 125 37.66 4.15 25.78
CA VAL A 125 38.46 4.83 26.83
C VAL A 125 39.37 3.86 27.55
N GLU A 126 40.69 4.09 27.50
CA GLU A 126 41.61 3.47 28.45
C GLU A 126 41.47 4.12 29.82
N CYS A 127 41.04 3.42 30.86
CA CYS A 127 40.86 4.03 32.17
C CYS A 127 42.19 4.09 32.97
N PRO A 128 42.60 5.23 33.57
CA PRO A 128 41.90 6.50 33.73
C PRO A 128 42.33 7.60 32.73
N GLU A 129 42.73 7.26 31.52
CA GLU A 129 43.11 8.19 30.47
C GLU A 129 41.88 8.78 29.72
N HIS A 130 42.16 9.53 28.64
CA HIS A 130 41.14 10.09 27.75
C HIS A 130 40.72 9.07 26.69
N GLY A 131 39.57 9.31 26.05
CA GLY A 131 39.10 8.49 24.94
C GLY A 131 40.10 8.47 23.77
N LYS A 132 40.33 7.27 23.24
CA LYS A 132 41.05 6.99 22.01
C LYS A 132 39.99 6.85 20.90
N GLU A 133 40.09 7.68 19.86
CA GLU A 133 39.11 7.72 18.78
C GLU A 133 39.79 7.43 17.45
N VAL A 134 39.21 6.48 16.70
CA VAL A 134 39.52 6.29 15.28
C VAL A 134 38.34 6.80 14.46
N THR A 135 38.64 7.47 13.34
CA THR A 135 37.64 7.92 12.37
C THR A 135 37.86 7.23 11.03
N GLY A 136 36.78 7.05 10.27
CA GLY A 136 36.79 6.51 8.92
C GLY A 136 35.91 7.34 7.99
N ASP A 137 36.43 7.66 6.81
CA ASP A 137 35.70 8.37 5.75
C ASP A 137 34.68 7.46 5.05
N GLY A 138 33.70 8.06 4.37
CA GLY A 138 32.77 7.36 3.47
C GLY A 138 31.29 7.41 3.87
N VAL A 139 30.97 8.19 4.90
CA VAL A 139 29.58 8.49 5.29
C VAL A 139 28.87 9.23 4.16
N LYS A 140 27.62 8.82 3.87
CA LYS A 140 26.78 9.38 2.80
C LYS A 140 25.53 10.00 3.40
N SER A 141 25.56 11.32 3.65
CA SER A 141 24.40 12.06 4.15
C SER A 141 23.20 11.93 3.21
N GLY A 142 22.01 11.71 3.77
CA GLY A 142 20.74 11.55 3.04
C GLY A 142 20.52 10.19 2.37
N SER A 143 21.37 9.19 2.63
CA SER A 143 21.20 7.82 2.12
C SER A 143 21.57 6.79 3.18
N TRP A 144 21.10 5.55 3.04
CA TRP A 144 21.49 4.45 3.92
C TRP A 144 22.96 4.07 3.71
N PHE A 145 23.67 3.89 4.82
CA PHE A 145 25.02 3.34 4.85
C PHE A 145 25.21 2.50 6.12
N HIS A 146 26.15 1.57 6.07
CA HIS A 146 26.48 0.72 7.20
C HIS A 146 27.78 1.16 7.85
N VAL A 147 27.83 1.15 9.18
CA VAL A 147 29.05 1.42 9.93
C VAL A 147 29.30 0.33 10.95
N ALA A 148 30.57 -0.05 11.12
CA ALA A 148 31.00 -0.93 12.18
C ALA A 148 32.29 -0.42 12.83
N GLY A 149 32.34 -0.46 14.15
CA GLY A 149 33.53 -0.17 14.93
C GLY A 149 33.96 -1.40 15.72
N THR A 150 35.26 -1.73 15.71
CA THR A 150 35.81 -2.84 16.51
C THR A 150 36.93 -2.36 17.42
N PHE A 151 37.01 -2.94 18.61
CA PHE A 151 38.13 -2.80 19.52
C PHE A 151 38.54 -4.18 20.06
N GLU A 152 39.84 -4.45 20.09
CA GLU A 152 40.43 -5.58 20.83
C GLU A 152 41.92 -5.28 21.09
N ALA A 153 42.38 -5.46 22.33
CA ALA A 153 43.79 -5.40 22.71
C ALA A 153 44.57 -4.17 22.18
N GLY A 154 43.97 -2.97 22.28
CA GLY A 154 44.58 -1.72 21.82
C GLY A 154 44.40 -1.43 20.33
N LYS A 155 43.76 -2.33 19.57
CA LYS A 155 43.50 -2.16 18.14
C LYS A 155 42.07 -1.69 17.90
N ILE A 156 41.92 -0.43 17.46
CA ILE A 156 40.63 0.21 17.17
C ILE A 156 40.47 0.34 15.65
N ARG A 157 39.34 -0.10 15.09
CA ARG A 157 39.05 0.00 13.66
C ARG A 157 37.66 0.53 13.40
N MET A 158 37.54 1.25 12.29
CA MET A 158 36.29 1.80 11.77
C MET A 158 36.07 1.31 10.35
N TYR A 159 34.88 0.81 10.08
CA TYR A 159 34.44 0.32 8.79
C TYR A 159 33.22 1.11 8.32
N VAL A 160 33.17 1.42 7.03
CA VAL A 160 32.00 2.03 6.39
C VAL A 160 31.70 1.22 5.12
N ASP A 161 30.45 0.79 4.98
CA ASP A 161 29.98 -0.10 3.92
C ASP A 161 30.86 -1.36 3.78
N GLY A 162 31.14 -1.99 4.93
CA GLY A 162 31.91 -3.23 5.02
C GLY A 162 33.41 -3.12 4.76
N ALA A 163 33.91 -1.95 4.31
CA ALA A 163 35.32 -1.72 4.05
C ALA A 163 36.03 -1.04 5.24
N LEU A 164 37.28 -1.43 5.53
CA LEU A 164 38.10 -0.76 6.55
C LEU A 164 38.44 0.68 6.10
N ARG A 165 38.06 1.67 6.90
CA ARG A 165 38.25 3.11 6.61
C ARG A 165 39.16 3.82 7.60
N GLY A 166 39.36 3.26 8.78
CA GLY A 166 40.27 3.78 9.79
C GLY A 166 40.81 2.68 10.68
N GLU A 167 42.08 2.78 11.05
CA GLU A 167 42.73 1.87 12.01
C GLU A 167 43.66 2.68 12.92
N GLN A 168 43.63 2.39 14.21
CA GLN A 168 44.53 2.92 15.21
C GLN A 168 45.07 1.77 16.07
N LEU A 169 46.37 1.83 16.35
CA LEU A 169 47.10 0.87 17.18
C LEU A 169 47.65 1.59 18.41
N GLU A 170 47.30 1.08 19.57
CA GLU A 170 47.80 1.50 20.88
C GLU A 170 48.47 0.30 21.58
N ASP A 171 49.11 0.56 22.72
CA ASP A 171 49.43 -0.53 23.65
C ASP A 171 48.14 -1.22 24.11
N ALA A 172 48.21 -2.50 24.49
CA ALA A 172 47.01 -3.24 24.91
C ALA A 172 46.45 -2.67 26.21
N PHE A 173 45.16 -2.29 26.20
CA PHE A 173 44.44 -1.77 27.35
C PHE A 173 43.02 -2.34 27.45
N ASP A 174 42.38 -2.10 28.59
CA ASP A 174 40.99 -2.42 28.88
C ASP A 174 40.15 -1.14 28.94
N THR A 175 38.93 -1.17 28.41
CA THR A 175 38.09 0.04 28.29
C THR A 175 37.44 0.48 29.60
N GLY A 176 37.53 -0.35 30.64
CA GLY A 176 36.87 -0.16 31.93
C GLY A 176 35.35 -0.20 31.84
N THR A 177 34.69 -0.76 32.85
CA THR A 177 33.22 -0.88 32.88
C THR A 177 32.59 -0.05 33.99
N LEU A 178 31.29 0.21 33.85
CA LEU A 178 30.45 0.82 34.86
C LEU A 178 29.03 0.30 34.68
N GLU A 179 28.34 0.14 35.82
CA GLU A 179 26.90 -0.13 35.86
C GLU A 179 26.15 1.12 35.37
N ALA A 180 25.84 1.16 34.07
CA ALA A 180 25.22 2.30 33.41
C ALA A 180 24.42 1.86 32.18
N PRO A 181 23.29 2.49 31.85
CA PRO A 181 22.54 2.14 30.65
C PRO A 181 23.35 2.30 29.35
N LEU A 182 22.94 1.56 28.32
CA LEU A 182 23.30 1.85 26.94
C LEU A 182 22.25 2.84 26.38
N TYR A 183 22.72 3.83 25.64
CA TYR A 183 21.89 4.80 24.94
C TYR A 183 22.07 4.64 23.42
N ILE A 184 20.96 4.61 22.69
CA ILE A 184 20.90 4.70 21.21
C ILE A 184 20.19 6.01 20.85
N GLY A 185 20.65 6.72 19.83
CA GLY A 185 20.19 8.08 19.49
C GLY A 185 20.92 9.20 20.26
N GLY A 186 21.94 8.86 21.05
CA GLY A 186 22.72 9.83 21.82
C GLY A 186 23.77 9.18 22.71
N SER A 187 24.44 9.99 23.53
CA SER A 187 25.30 9.47 24.59
C SER A 187 25.21 10.32 25.85
N PHE A 188 25.39 9.71 27.02
CA PHE A 188 25.38 10.43 28.29
C PHE A 188 26.80 10.88 28.64
N TYR A 189 27.03 12.20 28.75
CA TYR A 189 28.33 12.76 29.13
C TYR A 189 28.14 13.82 30.22
N GLY A 190 28.54 13.49 31.45
CA GLY A 190 28.38 14.39 32.60
C GLY A 190 26.93 14.42 33.10
N PRO A 191 26.29 15.60 33.25
CA PRO A 191 24.98 15.69 33.89
C PRO A 191 23.78 15.35 32.98
N GLY A 192 23.99 15.02 31.70
CA GLY A 192 22.89 14.84 30.75
C GLY A 192 23.21 14.08 29.47
N LEU A 193 22.15 13.77 28.73
CA LEU A 193 22.17 13.24 27.36
C LEU A 193 22.67 14.33 26.40
N ASN A 194 23.61 14.00 25.52
CA ASN A 194 24.30 14.95 24.65
C ASN A 194 24.58 14.37 23.27
N GLY A 195 24.78 15.28 22.30
CA GLY A 195 25.09 14.97 20.90
C GLY A 195 24.04 14.04 20.30
N LEU A 196 22.80 14.52 20.27
CA LEU A 196 21.64 13.75 19.84
C LEU A 196 21.68 13.47 18.35
N TYR A 197 21.16 12.31 17.98
CA TYR A 197 21.09 11.88 16.59
C TYR A 197 19.85 12.43 15.89
N THR A 198 20.00 12.87 14.65
CA THR A 198 18.87 13.19 13.76
C THR A 198 18.89 12.24 12.57
N GLY A 199 17.74 11.64 12.24
CA GLY A 199 17.56 10.71 11.12
C GLY A 199 17.17 9.31 11.58
N GLN A 200 17.41 8.32 10.73
CA GLN A 200 17.01 6.93 10.92
C GLN A 200 18.17 6.07 11.41
N ILE A 201 17.89 5.19 12.36
CA ILE A 201 18.78 4.12 12.83
C ILE A 201 18.07 2.79 12.66
N ASP A 202 18.77 1.82 12.09
CA ASP A 202 18.31 0.45 11.94
C ASP A 202 19.36 -0.57 12.39
N ASP A 203 18.89 -1.73 12.86
CA ASP A 203 19.64 -2.99 12.94
C ASP A 203 20.96 -2.92 13.73
N VAL A 204 20.85 -2.35 14.94
CA VAL A 204 21.97 -2.21 15.87
C VAL A 204 22.37 -3.58 16.41
N ARG A 205 23.65 -3.94 16.26
CA ARG A 205 24.23 -5.12 16.90
C ARG A 205 25.45 -4.79 17.72
N ILE A 206 25.61 -5.52 18.82
CA ILE A 206 26.75 -5.42 19.73
C ILE A 206 27.32 -6.83 19.93
N TYR A 207 28.63 -6.99 19.78
CA TYR A 207 29.35 -8.23 20.05
C TYR A 207 30.39 -8.04 21.15
N SER A 208 30.60 -9.08 21.96
CA SER A 208 31.63 -9.14 23.03
C SER A 208 33.03 -9.49 22.55
N ARG A 209 33.26 -9.44 21.23
CA ARG A 209 34.56 -9.67 20.58
C ARG A 209 34.74 -8.71 19.41
N ALA A 210 35.97 -8.53 18.97
CA ALA A 210 36.24 -7.88 17.69
C ALA A 210 35.90 -8.85 16.55
N LEU A 211 34.95 -8.47 15.68
CA LEU A 211 34.73 -9.16 14.42
C LEU A 211 35.92 -8.88 13.49
N SER A 212 36.31 -9.89 12.72
CA SER A 212 37.30 -9.74 11.65
C SER A 212 36.74 -8.91 10.48
N GLU A 213 37.64 -8.39 9.64
CA GLU A 213 37.25 -7.65 8.44
C GLU A 213 36.37 -8.50 7.50
N ASP A 214 36.68 -9.79 7.34
CA ASP A 214 35.87 -10.72 6.55
C ASP A 214 34.48 -10.93 7.16
N GLU A 215 34.35 -11.01 8.48
CA GLU A 215 33.04 -11.14 9.15
C GLU A 215 32.20 -9.86 9.01
N ILE A 216 32.82 -8.69 9.11
CA ILE A 216 32.15 -7.39 8.93
C ILE A 216 31.73 -7.23 7.47
N HIS A 217 32.60 -7.58 6.53
CA HIS A 217 32.28 -7.56 5.11
C HIS A 217 31.16 -8.55 4.80
N ALA A 218 31.23 -9.78 5.30
CA ALA A 218 30.17 -10.78 5.10
C ALA A 218 28.82 -10.34 5.70
N ARG A 219 28.81 -9.73 6.90
CA ARG A 219 27.61 -9.10 7.48
C ARG A 219 27.06 -8.01 6.57
N TYR A 220 27.93 -7.09 6.14
CA TYR A 220 27.54 -6.02 5.23
C TYR A 220 26.99 -6.58 3.92
N GLU A 221 27.64 -7.54 3.26
CA GLU A 221 27.18 -8.16 2.02
C GLU A 221 25.87 -8.95 2.18
N ALA A 222 25.65 -9.56 3.34
CA ALA A 222 24.40 -10.25 3.65
C ALA A 222 23.24 -9.28 3.88
N GLU A 223 23.51 -8.07 4.38
CA GLU A 223 22.49 -7.14 4.86
C GLU A 223 22.32 -5.89 3.98
N LYS A 224 23.31 -5.55 3.15
CA LYS A 224 23.24 -4.42 2.21
C LYS A 224 22.14 -4.64 1.18
N ASP A 225 21.90 -5.91 0.87
CA ASP A 225 20.88 -6.37 -0.05
C ASP A 225 19.70 -7.01 0.70
N LEU A 226 19.62 -6.93 2.03
CA LEU A 226 18.33 -7.04 2.73
C LEU A 226 17.68 -5.65 2.85
N ARG A 227 18.35 -4.64 2.30
CA ARG A 227 17.89 -3.26 2.13
C ARG A 227 17.88 -2.84 0.64
N VAL A 228 18.21 -3.79 -0.25
CA VAL A 228 17.97 -3.90 -1.71
C VAL A 228 17.83 -5.39 -1.96
N SER A 229 16.63 -5.95 -1.85
CA SER A 229 16.37 -7.36 -1.50
C SER A 229 17.26 -8.44 -2.15
N THR A 230 17.57 -9.53 -1.43
CA THR A 230 18.24 -10.74 -1.97
C THR A 230 17.38 -11.38 -3.06
N LEU A 231 16.08 -11.11 -3.00
CA LEU A 231 15.05 -11.33 -4.00
C LEU A 231 15.37 -10.59 -5.32
N ASP A 232 15.74 -9.30 -5.31
CA ASP A 232 16.15 -8.55 -6.51
C ASP A 232 17.39 -9.14 -7.20
N ARG A 233 18.34 -9.65 -6.41
CA ARG A 233 19.53 -10.33 -6.94
C ARG A 233 19.24 -11.71 -7.51
N LEU A 234 18.28 -12.45 -6.95
CA LEU A 234 17.81 -13.73 -7.49
C LEU A 234 16.96 -13.51 -8.75
N LEU A 235 16.07 -12.53 -8.74
CA LEU A 235 15.27 -12.12 -9.90
C LEU A 235 16.15 -11.72 -11.07
N ALA A 236 17.15 -10.86 -10.86
CA ALA A 236 18.13 -10.49 -11.89
C ALA A 236 18.94 -11.67 -12.44
N GLN A 237 19.10 -12.76 -11.68
CA GLN A 237 19.80 -13.97 -12.12
C GLN A 237 18.89 -14.95 -12.89
N VAL A 238 17.59 -14.97 -12.58
CA VAL A 238 16.64 -15.91 -13.19
C VAL A 238 15.92 -15.29 -14.40
N SER A 239 15.66 -13.98 -14.39
CA SER A 239 15.15 -13.23 -15.55
C SER A 239 15.65 -11.78 -15.51
N PRO A 240 16.65 -11.42 -16.34
CA PRO A 240 17.17 -10.06 -16.41
C PRO A 240 16.06 -9.05 -16.72
N SER A 241 16.04 -7.96 -15.94
CA SER A 241 15.14 -6.83 -16.14
C SER A 241 15.92 -5.53 -16.04
N GLU A 242 15.53 -4.53 -16.82
CA GLU A 242 16.03 -3.17 -16.70
C GLU A 242 15.16 -2.38 -15.73
N SER A 243 15.78 -1.51 -14.93
CA SER A 243 15.03 -0.54 -14.13
C SER A 243 14.51 0.57 -15.05
N ARG A 244 13.20 0.75 -15.04
CA ARG A 244 12.49 1.79 -15.80
C ARG A 244 11.20 2.06 -15.06
N ASP A 245 10.84 3.31 -14.86
CA ASP A 245 9.52 3.65 -14.31
C ASP A 245 8.40 2.96 -15.12
N THR A 246 7.56 2.21 -14.40
CA THR A 246 6.41 1.48 -14.95
C THR A 246 5.10 1.91 -14.30
N THR A 247 5.11 2.98 -13.52
CA THR A 247 3.96 3.52 -12.82
C THR A 247 3.39 4.68 -13.63
N PRO A 248 2.25 4.51 -14.32
CA PRO A 248 1.68 5.57 -15.13
C PRO A 248 1.20 6.75 -14.27
N PRO A 249 1.21 7.99 -14.82
CA PRO A 249 0.65 9.14 -14.13
C PRO A 249 -0.87 8.98 -13.93
N SER A 250 -1.36 9.54 -12.84
CA SER A 250 -2.77 9.59 -12.50
C SER A 250 -3.38 10.95 -12.82
N LEU A 251 -4.50 10.95 -13.54
CA LEU A 251 -5.28 12.13 -13.83
C LEU A 251 -6.59 12.10 -13.05
N HIS A 252 -6.87 13.14 -12.27
CA HIS A 252 -8.05 13.19 -11.41
C HIS A 252 -8.56 14.63 -11.17
N SER A 253 -9.57 14.74 -10.32
CA SER A 253 -10.19 16.01 -9.90
C SER A 253 -10.59 16.94 -11.05
N PRO A 254 -11.36 16.44 -12.05
CA PRO A 254 -11.82 17.27 -13.16
C PRO A 254 -12.69 18.43 -12.67
N ARG A 255 -12.51 19.61 -13.26
CA ARG A 255 -13.41 20.76 -13.13
C ARG A 255 -13.90 21.21 -14.51
N PRO A 256 -15.17 21.63 -14.68
CA PRO A 256 -16.28 21.49 -13.73
C PRO A 256 -16.43 20.06 -13.23
N ALA A 257 -16.91 19.90 -11.99
CA ALA A 257 -17.06 18.57 -11.43
C ALA A 257 -18.01 17.73 -12.33
N PRO A 258 -17.80 16.41 -12.42
CA PRO A 258 -18.56 15.55 -13.31
C PRO A 258 -20.07 15.73 -13.12
N ASP A 259 -20.77 15.77 -14.25
CA ASP A 259 -22.22 15.86 -14.37
C ASP A 259 -22.84 17.14 -13.78
N THR A 260 -22.04 18.16 -13.46
CA THR A 260 -22.56 19.43 -12.93
C THR A 260 -23.15 20.30 -14.03
N GLN A 261 -24.08 21.17 -13.65
CA GLN A 261 -24.59 22.24 -14.52
C GLN A 261 -23.82 23.55 -14.25
N GLN A 262 -23.47 24.24 -15.33
CA GLN A 262 -22.75 25.51 -15.33
C GLN A 262 -23.54 26.57 -16.11
N SER A 263 -23.25 27.84 -15.81
CA SER A 263 -23.78 29.01 -16.53
C SER A 263 -22.65 29.98 -16.86
N GLY A 264 -22.39 30.23 -18.14
CA GLY A 264 -21.38 31.19 -18.60
C GLY A 264 -20.01 30.56 -18.95
N PRO A 265 -18.93 31.37 -18.97
CA PRO A 265 -17.58 30.90 -19.30
C PRO A 265 -17.14 29.76 -18.39
N VAL A 266 -16.55 28.74 -18.99
CA VAL A 266 -16.08 27.55 -18.27
C VAL A 266 -14.57 27.54 -18.23
N VAL A 267 -14.00 27.09 -17.12
CA VAL A 267 -12.59 26.72 -17.09
C VAL A 267 -12.47 25.26 -16.77
N LEU A 268 -11.91 24.52 -17.71
CA LEU A 268 -11.60 23.12 -17.56
C LEU A 268 -10.27 22.99 -16.81
N THR A 269 -10.23 22.13 -15.79
CA THR A 269 -8.97 21.74 -15.15
C THR A 269 -8.97 20.26 -14.83
N ALA A 270 -7.78 19.66 -14.80
CA ALA A 270 -7.53 18.34 -14.21
C ALA A 270 -6.16 18.38 -13.53
N ILE A 271 -5.98 17.55 -12.51
CA ILE A 271 -4.73 17.42 -11.76
C ILE A 271 -3.97 16.21 -12.30
N PHE A 272 -2.66 16.37 -12.45
CA PHE A 272 -1.73 15.29 -12.74
C PHE A 272 -0.97 14.94 -11.46
N GLU A 273 -0.95 13.65 -11.11
CA GLU A 273 -0.18 13.09 -10.00
C GLU A 273 0.78 12.02 -10.54
N GLU A 274 2.05 12.11 -10.15
CA GLU A 274 3.15 11.33 -10.69
C GLU A 274 4.18 11.12 -9.56
N HIS A 275 4.80 9.94 -9.49
CA HIS A 275 5.73 9.53 -8.43
C HIS A 275 7.09 8.97 -8.92
N GLY A 276 7.33 8.91 -10.22
CA GLY A 276 8.51 8.40 -10.90
C GLY A 276 9.15 9.44 -11.83
N ALA A 277 9.06 9.22 -13.15
CA ALA A 277 9.83 9.92 -14.16
C ALA A 277 9.42 11.38 -14.40
N GLY A 278 8.29 11.82 -13.86
CA GLY A 278 7.69 13.12 -14.13
C GLY A 278 6.82 13.15 -15.39
N ILE A 279 5.99 14.18 -15.53
CA ILE A 279 5.01 14.31 -16.62
C ILE A 279 5.65 14.78 -17.94
N ASP A 280 5.45 14.06 -19.04
CA ASP A 280 5.72 14.56 -20.38
C ASP A 280 4.55 15.45 -20.84
N VAL A 281 4.67 16.75 -20.57
CA VAL A 281 3.67 17.77 -20.96
C VAL A 281 3.40 17.78 -22.48
N SER A 282 4.35 17.36 -23.31
CA SER A 282 4.19 17.34 -24.76
C SER A 282 3.31 16.20 -25.27
N SER A 283 3.11 15.16 -24.46
CA SER A 283 2.23 14.03 -24.74
C SER A 283 0.74 14.33 -24.46
N ALA A 284 0.44 15.44 -23.78
CA ALA A 284 -0.91 15.75 -23.34
C ALA A 284 -1.86 15.99 -24.52
N VAL A 285 -3.04 15.39 -24.48
CA VAL A 285 -4.13 15.64 -25.44
C VAL A 285 -5.40 15.99 -24.68
N ILE A 286 -6.01 17.11 -25.04
CA ILE A 286 -7.24 17.62 -24.41
C ILE A 286 -8.30 17.83 -25.49
N GLU A 287 -9.38 17.06 -25.44
CA GLU A 287 -10.49 17.20 -26.37
C GLU A 287 -11.76 17.68 -25.66
N VAL A 288 -12.56 18.46 -26.38
CA VAL A 288 -13.91 18.86 -25.94
C VAL A 288 -14.87 18.57 -27.09
N ASP A 289 -15.87 17.72 -26.84
CA ASP A 289 -16.79 17.18 -27.85
C ASP A 289 -16.06 16.58 -29.07
N GLY A 290 -14.95 15.88 -28.84
CA GLY A 290 -14.11 15.27 -29.88
C GLY A 290 -13.31 16.25 -30.73
N VAL A 291 -13.20 17.52 -30.31
CA VAL A 291 -12.35 18.53 -30.95
C VAL A 291 -11.11 18.76 -30.09
N ASP A 292 -9.93 18.71 -30.69
CA ASP A 292 -8.65 18.97 -30.01
C ASP A 292 -8.49 20.46 -29.63
N TYR A 293 -8.30 20.71 -28.33
CA TYR A 293 -8.04 22.02 -27.73
C TYR A 293 -6.64 22.16 -27.12
N THR A 294 -5.76 21.16 -27.28
CA THR A 294 -4.45 21.06 -26.63
C THR A 294 -3.63 22.34 -26.80
N GLY A 295 -3.52 22.86 -28.03
CA GLY A 295 -2.77 24.09 -28.32
C GLY A 295 -3.33 25.38 -27.71
N ARG A 296 -4.49 25.33 -27.05
CA ARG A 296 -5.11 26.47 -26.34
C ARG A 296 -5.05 26.34 -24.83
N ALA A 297 -4.64 25.18 -24.32
CA ALA A 297 -4.57 24.92 -22.90
C ALA A 297 -3.22 25.39 -22.31
N GLN A 298 -3.24 25.73 -21.03
CA GLN A 298 -2.04 25.85 -20.20
C GLN A 298 -1.82 24.48 -19.57
N ILE A 299 -0.66 23.87 -19.83
CA ILE A 299 -0.34 22.52 -19.36
C ILE A 299 1.03 22.59 -18.68
N ASP A 300 1.12 22.04 -17.48
CA ASP A 300 2.36 21.90 -16.72
C ASP A 300 2.39 20.54 -16.01
N SER A 301 3.42 20.28 -15.20
CA SER A 301 3.58 19.01 -14.50
C SER A 301 2.54 18.76 -13.40
N GLN A 302 1.67 19.72 -13.08
CA GLN A 302 0.64 19.60 -12.05
C GLN A 302 -0.76 19.45 -12.64
N GLY A 303 -0.94 19.75 -13.93
CA GLY A 303 -2.24 19.61 -14.56
C GLY A 303 -2.44 20.42 -15.83
N VAL A 304 -3.72 20.55 -16.17
CA VAL A 304 -4.20 21.34 -17.30
C VAL A 304 -5.15 22.43 -16.83
N ARG A 305 -5.11 23.56 -17.53
CA ARG A 305 -6.08 24.65 -17.44
C ARG A 305 -6.47 25.15 -18.83
N LEU A 306 -7.75 25.06 -19.18
CA LEU A 306 -8.30 25.53 -20.45
C LEU A 306 -9.53 26.42 -20.22
N ALA A 307 -9.42 27.70 -20.58
CA ALA A 307 -10.52 28.65 -20.50
C ALA A 307 -11.35 28.65 -21.80
N LEU A 308 -12.65 28.38 -21.68
CA LEU A 308 -13.61 28.34 -22.77
C LEU A 308 -14.65 29.44 -22.57
N PRO A 309 -14.50 30.61 -23.24
CA PRO A 309 -15.35 31.76 -23.00
C PRO A 309 -16.79 31.57 -23.48
N GLU A 310 -16.99 30.74 -24.51
CA GLU A 310 -18.32 30.39 -25.04
C GLU A 310 -18.36 28.90 -25.40
N LEU A 311 -19.30 28.19 -24.78
CA LEU A 311 -19.74 26.86 -25.16
C LEU A 311 -21.23 26.91 -25.51
N ARG A 312 -21.67 26.02 -26.40
CA ARG A 312 -23.08 25.99 -26.81
C ARG A 312 -23.93 25.48 -25.63
N ARG A 313 -25.22 25.82 -25.60
CA ARG A 313 -26.14 25.18 -24.66
C ARG A 313 -26.20 23.67 -24.95
N GLY A 314 -25.93 22.83 -23.96
CA GLY A 314 -25.83 21.39 -24.16
C GLY A 314 -25.07 20.67 -23.05
N VAL A 315 -24.96 19.36 -23.19
CA VAL A 315 -23.99 18.57 -22.40
C VAL A 315 -22.72 18.49 -23.23
N HIS A 316 -21.59 18.73 -22.59
CA HIS A 316 -20.26 18.69 -23.19
C HIS A 316 -19.45 17.57 -22.57
N GLU A 317 -18.66 16.90 -23.39
CA GLU A 317 -17.73 15.86 -22.98
C GLU A 317 -16.30 16.36 -23.09
N VAL A 318 -15.47 16.02 -22.10
CA VAL A 318 -14.06 16.36 -22.05
C VAL A 318 -13.26 15.08 -21.87
N SER A 319 -12.18 14.95 -22.64
CA SER A 319 -11.17 13.92 -22.44
C SER A 319 -9.80 14.59 -22.22
N VAL A 320 -9.04 14.06 -21.26
CA VAL A 320 -7.64 14.42 -21.04
C VAL A 320 -6.84 13.14 -20.90
N VAL A 321 -5.75 13.05 -21.65
CA VAL A 321 -4.72 12.02 -21.53
C VAL A 321 -3.36 12.67 -21.47
N VAL A 322 -2.43 12.08 -20.72
CA VAL A 322 -1.02 12.47 -20.67
C VAL A 322 -0.18 11.24 -20.31
N ALA A 323 1.06 11.19 -20.77
CA ALA A 323 2.06 10.20 -20.40
C ALA A 323 3.15 10.83 -19.52
N ASP A 324 3.89 9.99 -18.80
CA ASP A 324 5.12 10.40 -18.13
C ASP A 324 6.33 10.45 -19.11
N GLU A 325 7.47 10.92 -18.62
CA GLU A 325 8.73 10.96 -19.38
C GLU A 325 9.31 9.56 -19.67
N ALA A 326 8.82 8.51 -19.00
CA ALA A 326 9.14 7.11 -19.30
C ALA A 326 8.25 6.52 -20.41
N GLY A 327 7.25 7.27 -20.88
CA GLY A 327 6.33 6.88 -21.94
C GLY A 327 5.13 6.06 -21.48
N ASN A 328 4.89 5.93 -20.17
CA ASN A 328 3.70 5.26 -19.67
C ASN A 328 2.50 6.22 -19.79
N LEU A 329 1.54 5.86 -20.63
CA LEU A 329 0.30 6.63 -20.77
C LEU A 329 -0.53 6.48 -19.49
N GLY A 330 -0.97 7.59 -18.89
CA GLY A 330 -1.84 7.59 -17.71
C GLY A 330 -3.28 7.16 -18.01
N ASN A 331 -4.16 7.23 -17.01
CA ASN A 331 -5.58 6.98 -17.23
C ASN A 331 -6.22 8.05 -18.14
N ALA A 332 -7.14 7.64 -19.02
CA ALA A 332 -7.96 8.58 -19.77
C ALA A 332 -9.01 9.21 -18.86
N LEU A 333 -8.81 10.46 -18.45
CA LEU A 333 -9.78 11.19 -17.65
C LEU A 333 -10.88 11.73 -18.55
N ARG A 334 -12.05 11.10 -18.50
CA ARG A 334 -13.25 11.52 -19.22
C ARG A 334 -14.32 11.99 -18.25
N TRP A 335 -14.94 13.14 -18.55
CA TRP A 335 -16.10 13.60 -17.80
C TRP A 335 -16.98 14.50 -18.66
N ARG A 336 -18.19 14.73 -18.19
CA ARG A 336 -19.15 15.63 -18.84
C ARG A 336 -19.69 16.68 -17.89
N PHE A 337 -20.18 17.77 -18.44
CA PHE A 337 -20.89 18.82 -17.71
C PHE A 337 -21.92 19.50 -18.62
N GLY A 338 -22.93 20.13 -18.03
CA GLY A 338 -24.02 20.79 -18.76
C GLY A 338 -23.88 22.31 -18.77
N ILE A 339 -24.12 22.94 -19.92
CA ILE A 339 -24.27 24.40 -20.05
C ILE A 339 -25.75 24.72 -20.23
N ASP A 340 -26.33 25.41 -19.24
CA ASP A 340 -27.77 25.76 -19.19
C ASP A 340 -28.71 24.55 -19.45
N ARG A 341 -28.23 23.35 -19.06
CA ARG A 341 -28.93 22.07 -19.19
C ARG A 341 -28.44 21.11 -18.09
N PRO A 342 -29.35 20.45 -17.35
CA PRO A 342 -28.98 19.39 -16.43
C PRO A 342 -28.40 18.17 -17.15
N VAL A 343 -27.49 17.48 -16.49
CA VAL A 343 -26.92 16.22 -16.94
C VAL A 343 -27.72 15.07 -16.34
N LYS A 344 -28.12 14.09 -17.16
CA LYS A 344 -28.84 12.89 -16.72
C LYS A 344 -27.89 11.70 -16.74
N THR A 345 -27.67 11.10 -15.57
CA THR A 345 -26.90 9.86 -15.42
C THR A 345 -27.80 8.65 -15.62
N THR A 346 -27.26 7.63 -16.29
CA THR A 346 -27.84 6.30 -16.39
C THR A 346 -26.75 5.28 -16.10
N SER A 347 -27.10 4.18 -15.46
CA SER A 347 -26.17 3.09 -15.20
C SER A 347 -26.85 1.74 -15.40
N GLY A 348 -26.10 0.76 -15.88
CA GLY A 348 -26.67 -0.55 -16.15
C GLY A 348 -25.68 -1.50 -16.80
N PHE A 349 -26.16 -2.71 -17.05
CA PHE A 349 -25.37 -3.79 -17.64
C PHE A 349 -25.72 -3.93 -19.13
N GLU A 350 -24.71 -3.85 -19.98
CA GLU A 350 -24.83 -4.02 -21.42
C GLU A 350 -23.65 -4.86 -21.93
N ASP A 351 -23.94 -5.94 -22.65
CA ASP A 351 -22.94 -6.87 -23.21
C ASP A 351 -21.92 -7.40 -22.18
N GLY A 352 -22.38 -7.64 -20.95
CA GLY A 352 -21.53 -8.13 -19.86
C GLY A 352 -20.59 -7.07 -19.28
N VAL A 353 -20.80 -5.78 -19.58
CA VAL A 353 -20.05 -4.65 -19.06
C VAL A 353 -20.99 -3.75 -18.25
N PHE A 354 -20.57 -3.34 -17.06
CA PHE A 354 -21.28 -2.31 -16.31
C PHE A 354 -20.90 -0.95 -16.88
N ARG A 355 -21.89 -0.16 -17.26
CA ARG A 355 -21.72 1.13 -17.92
C ARG A 355 -22.34 2.25 -17.12
N VAL A 356 -21.69 3.39 -17.15
CA VAL A 356 -22.25 4.67 -16.69
C VAL A 356 -22.26 5.60 -17.89
N ASP A 357 -23.46 6.04 -18.28
CA ASP A 357 -23.67 6.90 -19.44
C ASP A 357 -23.14 6.32 -20.77
N GLY A 358 -23.15 5.00 -20.89
CA GLY A 358 -22.68 4.26 -22.07
C GLY A 358 -21.19 3.92 -22.05
N GLU A 359 -20.40 4.52 -21.15
CA GLU A 359 -18.98 4.23 -21.02
C GLU A 359 -18.74 3.04 -20.07
N PRO A 360 -17.79 2.13 -20.36
CA PRO A 360 -17.38 1.09 -19.42
C PRO A 360 -16.97 1.67 -18.08
N TYR A 361 -17.48 1.10 -17.00
CA TYR A 361 -17.24 1.58 -15.65
C TYR A 361 -16.86 0.41 -14.74
N PHE A 362 -15.63 0.43 -14.21
CA PHE A 362 -15.23 -0.50 -13.16
C PHE A 362 -15.47 0.16 -11.78
N PRO A 363 -16.44 -0.32 -10.98
CA PRO A 363 -16.70 0.22 -9.65
C PRO A 363 -15.55 -0.06 -8.69
N VAL A 364 -15.05 0.98 -8.03
CA VAL A 364 -14.13 0.90 -6.89
C VAL A 364 -14.70 1.78 -5.79
N GLY A 365 -15.14 1.17 -4.69
CA GLY A 365 -15.93 1.91 -3.70
C GLY A 365 -15.53 1.68 -2.27
N ILE A 366 -16.19 2.43 -1.40
CA ILE A 366 -16.07 2.31 0.05
C ILE A 366 -17.42 1.96 0.67
N TYR A 367 -17.39 0.95 1.53
CA TYR A 367 -18.50 0.59 2.39
C TYR A 367 -18.53 1.53 3.59
N SER A 368 -19.70 2.08 3.89
CA SER A 368 -19.91 2.89 5.09
C SER A 368 -21.39 2.76 5.44
N SER A 369 -21.75 1.71 6.20
CA SER A 369 -23.14 1.36 6.49
C SER A 369 -23.88 2.41 7.31
N SER A 370 -23.17 3.31 7.98
CA SER A 370 -23.81 4.41 8.69
C SER A 370 -22.80 5.47 9.12
N VAL A 371 -22.88 6.66 8.56
CA VAL A 371 -22.39 7.85 9.26
C VAL A 371 -23.38 8.97 9.09
N SER A 372 -23.95 9.30 10.24
CA SER A 372 -24.91 10.33 10.56
C SER A 372 -24.96 11.53 9.58
N PRO A 373 -26.16 12.04 9.24
CA PRO A 373 -26.42 13.17 8.33
C PRO A 373 -25.69 14.51 8.59
N TRP A 374 -24.76 14.56 9.55
CA TRP A 374 -24.17 15.78 10.12
C TRP A 374 -22.65 15.88 9.98
N TYR A 375 -21.98 14.91 9.35
CA TYR A 375 -20.51 14.88 9.31
C TYR A 375 -19.99 14.71 7.88
N HIS A 376 -19.36 15.78 7.39
CA HIS A 376 -18.49 15.80 6.20
C HIS A 376 -17.45 14.67 6.33
N LEU A 377 -17.25 13.86 5.29
CA LEU A 377 -16.16 12.89 5.26
C LEU A 377 -14.89 13.65 4.83
N PRO A 378 -13.99 14.04 5.74
CA PRO A 378 -12.80 14.85 5.39
C PRO A 378 -11.84 14.14 4.41
N ILE A 379 -12.11 12.87 4.10
CA ILE A 379 -11.27 11.98 3.31
C ILE A 379 -11.87 11.65 1.94
N ILE A 380 -13.09 12.09 1.64
CA ILE A 380 -13.77 11.74 0.38
C ILE A 380 -13.04 12.33 -0.83
N GLU A 381 -12.43 13.50 -0.67
CA GLU A 381 -11.59 14.13 -1.70
C GLU A 381 -10.33 13.31 -1.96
N HIS A 382 -9.65 12.82 -0.91
CA HIS A 382 -8.49 11.93 -1.04
C HIS A 382 -8.86 10.59 -1.66
N ALA A 383 -10.01 10.02 -1.27
CA ALA A 383 -10.53 8.78 -1.84
C ALA A 383 -10.79 8.92 -3.35
N ALA A 384 -11.49 9.99 -3.75
CA ALA A 384 -11.77 10.29 -5.15
C ALA A 384 -10.48 10.54 -5.94
N ALA A 385 -9.53 11.30 -5.38
CA ALA A 385 -8.22 11.56 -5.98
C ALA A 385 -7.41 10.27 -6.18
N ALA A 386 -7.56 9.27 -5.31
CA ALA A 386 -6.95 7.95 -5.46
C ALA A 386 -7.73 7.01 -6.41
N GLY A 387 -8.87 7.42 -6.96
CA GLY A 387 -9.64 6.60 -7.92
C GLY A 387 -10.78 5.79 -7.33
N ILE A 388 -11.12 5.98 -6.04
CA ILE A 388 -12.38 5.47 -5.49
C ILE A 388 -13.52 6.27 -6.12
N ASN A 389 -14.38 5.61 -6.86
CA ASN A 389 -15.36 6.25 -7.73
C ASN A 389 -16.82 6.08 -7.25
N TYR A 390 -17.08 5.26 -6.23
CA TYR A 390 -18.39 5.22 -5.60
C TYR A 390 -18.36 5.03 -4.08
N LYS A 391 -19.48 5.36 -3.45
CA LYS A 391 -19.73 5.13 -2.02
C LYS A 391 -21.09 4.46 -1.83
N LEU A 392 -21.19 3.51 -0.90
CA LEU A 392 -22.51 3.09 -0.40
C LEU A 392 -23.13 4.22 0.42
N ALA A 393 -24.28 4.71 -0.03
CA ALA A 393 -24.91 5.93 0.46
C ALA A 393 -26.16 5.59 1.28
N GLY A 394 -26.17 5.93 2.57
CA GLY A 394 -27.32 5.70 3.44
C GLY A 394 -28.52 6.59 3.08
N GLU A 395 -29.72 6.16 3.45
CA GLU A 395 -31.00 6.81 3.10
C GLU A 395 -31.17 8.24 3.66
N ARG A 396 -30.56 8.52 4.82
CA ARG A 396 -30.75 9.79 5.54
C ARG A 396 -29.90 10.90 4.93
N ASN A 397 -30.51 12.06 4.65
CA ASN A 397 -29.89 13.19 3.96
C ASN A 397 -29.19 12.79 2.65
N ILE A 398 -29.80 11.88 1.89
CA ILE A 398 -29.21 11.34 0.68
C ILE A 398 -28.92 12.41 -0.39
N VAL A 399 -29.81 13.39 -0.60
CA VAL A 399 -29.60 14.43 -1.64
C VAL A 399 -28.33 15.26 -1.35
N PRO A 400 -28.14 15.88 -0.17
CA PRO A 400 -26.89 16.57 0.15
C PRO A 400 -25.63 15.68 0.04
N LEU A 401 -25.73 14.40 0.41
CA LEU A 401 -24.61 13.48 0.26
C LEU A 401 -24.27 13.24 -1.22
N LEU A 402 -25.28 13.06 -2.07
CA LEU A 402 -25.05 12.91 -3.50
C LEU A 402 -24.52 14.20 -4.14
N ASP A 403 -24.93 15.38 -3.66
CA ASP A 403 -24.34 16.66 -4.07
C ASP A 403 -22.84 16.70 -3.73
N GLU A 404 -22.44 16.27 -2.53
CA GLU A 404 -21.03 16.19 -2.09
C GLU A 404 -20.22 15.20 -2.94
N LEU A 405 -20.74 13.98 -3.15
CA LEU A 405 -20.10 12.98 -4.01
C LEU A 405 -19.92 13.48 -5.44
N GLN A 406 -20.94 14.17 -5.98
CA GLN A 406 -20.86 14.78 -7.30
C GLN A 406 -19.70 15.78 -7.40
N GLN A 407 -19.47 16.61 -6.37
CA GLN A 407 -18.41 17.62 -6.40
C GLN A 407 -17.00 17.03 -6.54
N VAL A 408 -16.81 15.78 -6.12
CA VAL A 408 -15.55 15.05 -6.19
C VAL A 408 -15.53 14.00 -7.32
N GLY A 409 -16.59 13.92 -8.12
CA GLY A 409 -16.69 12.97 -9.23
C GLY A 409 -17.01 11.53 -8.82
N MET A 410 -17.50 11.33 -7.60
CA MET A 410 -17.96 10.04 -7.10
C MET A 410 -19.46 9.86 -7.33
N LYS A 411 -19.90 8.60 -7.36
CA LYS A 411 -21.31 8.21 -7.37
C LYS A 411 -21.75 7.61 -6.03
N GLY A 412 -23.03 7.68 -5.72
CA GLY A 412 -23.64 7.03 -4.57
C GLY A 412 -24.46 5.82 -5.01
N LEU A 413 -24.19 4.67 -4.43
CA LEU A 413 -25.02 3.48 -4.54
C LEU A 413 -25.97 3.46 -3.32
N VAL A 414 -27.23 3.81 -3.54
CA VAL A 414 -28.18 4.28 -2.53
C VAL A 414 -28.83 3.12 -1.79
N GLN A 415 -28.64 3.05 -0.48
CA GLN A 415 -29.29 2.06 0.39
C GLN A 415 -30.82 2.28 0.41
N VAL A 416 -31.60 1.20 0.50
CA VAL A 416 -33.07 1.27 0.62
C VAL A 416 -33.63 0.40 1.77
N TYR A 417 -32.77 -0.05 2.69
CA TYR A 417 -33.13 -0.97 3.76
C TYR A 417 -34.30 -0.51 4.64
N TRP A 418 -34.21 0.67 5.25
CA TRP A 418 -35.24 1.18 6.17
C TRP A 418 -36.54 1.47 5.43
N ALA A 419 -36.47 2.07 4.25
CA ALA A 419 -37.63 2.24 3.38
C ALA A 419 -38.30 0.89 3.02
N SER A 420 -37.51 -0.17 2.78
CA SER A 420 -38.05 -1.54 2.64
C SER A 420 -38.65 -2.08 3.94
N GLN A 421 -38.14 -1.72 5.13
CA GLN A 421 -38.75 -2.13 6.39
C GLN A 421 -40.14 -1.51 6.62
N ASP A 422 -40.39 -0.30 6.11
CA ASP A 422 -41.72 0.30 6.14
C ASP A 422 -42.67 -0.38 5.15
N LEU A 423 -42.17 -0.75 3.96
CA LEU A 423 -42.91 -1.56 2.99
C LEU A 423 -43.35 -2.90 3.60
N ARG A 424 -42.48 -3.55 4.39
CA ARG A 424 -42.83 -4.78 5.14
C ARG A 424 -44.02 -4.57 6.08
N GLN A 425 -44.16 -3.38 6.64
CA GLN A 425 -45.25 -3.00 7.53
C GLN A 425 -46.51 -2.56 6.76
N GLY A 426 -46.47 -2.59 5.42
CA GLY A 426 -47.58 -2.26 4.54
C GLY A 426 -47.59 -0.81 4.04
N ASP A 427 -46.51 -0.06 4.23
CA ASP A 427 -46.39 1.33 3.79
C ASP A 427 -45.34 1.50 2.67
N PRO A 428 -45.76 1.61 1.39
CA PRO A 428 -44.84 1.79 0.27
C PRO A 428 -44.37 3.25 0.08
N GLU A 429 -44.93 4.21 0.83
CA GLU A 429 -44.69 5.64 0.62
C GLU A 429 -43.22 6.03 0.87
N PRO A 430 -42.54 5.57 1.95
CA PRO A 430 -41.14 5.94 2.20
C PRO A 430 -40.20 5.50 1.06
N LEU A 431 -40.39 4.29 0.52
CA LEU A 431 -39.61 3.78 -0.61
C LEU A 431 -39.88 4.59 -1.88
N THR A 432 -41.16 4.90 -2.16
CA THR A 432 -41.53 5.70 -3.33
C THR A 432 -40.92 7.09 -3.26
N GLN A 433 -41.02 7.77 -2.12
CA GLN A 433 -40.45 9.10 -1.91
C GLN A 433 -38.93 9.10 -2.03
N LEU A 434 -38.25 8.11 -1.45
CA LEU A 434 -36.80 7.95 -1.58
C LEU A 434 -36.40 7.84 -3.06
N VAL A 435 -37.04 6.95 -3.81
CA VAL A 435 -36.71 6.72 -5.23
C VAL A 435 -36.94 7.98 -6.07
N GLU A 436 -38.12 8.61 -5.92
CA GLU A 436 -38.46 9.81 -6.68
C GLU A 436 -37.53 10.99 -6.37
N SER A 437 -37.00 11.07 -5.14
CA SER A 437 -36.13 12.17 -4.71
C SER A 437 -34.72 12.12 -5.33
N VAL A 438 -34.21 10.94 -5.70
CA VAL A 438 -32.81 10.79 -6.17
C VAL A 438 -32.63 10.09 -7.52
N ARG A 439 -33.67 9.48 -8.13
CA ARG A 439 -33.54 8.80 -9.44
C ARG A 439 -33.00 9.69 -10.57
N SER A 440 -33.22 11.00 -10.50
CA SER A 440 -32.69 11.96 -11.48
C SER A 440 -31.40 12.65 -11.05
N HIS A 441 -30.87 12.28 -9.88
CA HIS A 441 -29.66 12.89 -9.35
C HIS A 441 -28.45 12.37 -10.15
N PRO A 442 -27.57 13.25 -10.67
CA PRO A 442 -26.45 12.84 -11.52
C PRO A 442 -25.43 11.92 -10.82
N ALA A 443 -25.31 12.00 -9.50
CA ALA A 443 -24.47 11.09 -8.71
C ALA A 443 -25.16 9.78 -8.29
N ASN A 444 -26.41 9.50 -8.68
CA ASN A 444 -26.99 8.19 -8.41
C ASN A 444 -26.31 7.11 -9.27
N LEU A 445 -25.69 6.10 -8.64
CA LEU A 445 -25.16 4.92 -9.32
C LEU A 445 -26.21 3.82 -9.46
N GLY A 446 -27.25 3.87 -8.62
CA GLY A 446 -28.29 2.86 -8.49
C GLY A 446 -28.61 2.56 -7.04
N TRP A 447 -29.27 1.43 -6.84
CA TRP A 447 -29.91 1.07 -5.58
C TRP A 447 -29.22 -0.13 -4.97
N TRP A 448 -29.11 -0.12 -3.64
CA TRP A 448 -28.49 -1.19 -2.89
C TRP A 448 -29.33 -1.57 -1.68
N ASN A 449 -29.37 -2.85 -1.35
CA ASN A 449 -30.09 -3.33 -0.20
C ASN A 449 -29.38 -4.49 0.50
N GLU A 450 -29.57 -4.55 1.81
CA GLU A 450 -28.99 -5.55 2.71
C GLU A 450 -30.11 -6.12 3.57
N TYR A 451 -30.39 -7.42 3.47
CA TYR A 451 -31.35 -8.07 4.35
C TYR A 451 -30.65 -8.96 5.37
N SER A 452 -31.11 -8.92 6.62
CA SER A 452 -30.50 -9.65 7.72
C SER A 452 -30.77 -11.17 7.71
N SER A 453 -31.60 -11.69 6.79
CA SER A 453 -31.89 -13.13 6.73
C SER A 453 -32.35 -13.66 5.36
N VAL A 454 -32.15 -14.97 5.17
CA VAL A 454 -32.34 -15.76 3.94
C VAL A 454 -33.81 -15.90 3.47
N ASN A 455 -34.79 -15.37 4.20
CA ASN A 455 -36.23 -15.68 4.00
C ASN A 455 -37.08 -14.49 3.51
N GLU A 456 -36.49 -13.42 3.00
CA GLU A 456 -37.20 -12.18 2.66
C GLU A 456 -37.49 -11.99 1.17
N THR A 457 -37.69 -13.09 0.42
CA THR A 457 -37.92 -13.06 -1.04
C THR A 457 -39.09 -12.19 -1.46
N ALA A 458 -40.21 -12.17 -0.71
CA ALA A 458 -41.37 -11.34 -1.06
C ALA A 458 -41.08 -9.85 -0.90
N LEU A 459 -40.47 -9.44 0.22
CA LEU A 459 -40.10 -8.04 0.44
C LEU A 459 -39.02 -7.57 -0.55
N ALA A 460 -38.04 -8.44 -0.82
CA ALA A 460 -37.01 -8.20 -1.82
C ALA A 460 -37.64 -7.99 -3.21
N THR A 461 -38.54 -8.87 -3.62
CA THR A 461 -39.26 -8.78 -4.89
C THR A 461 -40.09 -7.49 -4.96
N ASP A 462 -40.91 -7.21 -3.94
CA ASP A 462 -41.75 -6.00 -3.91
C ASP A 462 -40.89 -4.72 -3.96
N THR A 463 -39.77 -4.70 -3.23
CA THR A 463 -38.80 -3.59 -3.26
C THR A 463 -38.23 -3.41 -4.67
N TYR A 464 -37.72 -4.49 -5.27
CA TYR A 464 -37.15 -4.48 -6.61
C TYR A 464 -38.16 -3.99 -7.66
N GLU A 465 -39.37 -4.55 -7.66
CA GLU A 465 -40.44 -4.18 -8.61
C GLU A 465 -40.89 -2.73 -8.46
N ILE A 466 -40.99 -2.21 -7.23
CA ILE A 466 -41.31 -0.80 -6.98
C ILE A 466 -40.20 0.09 -7.54
N ILE A 467 -38.93 -0.21 -7.23
CA ILE A 467 -37.79 0.59 -7.71
C ILE A 467 -37.73 0.54 -9.23
N ARG A 468 -37.77 -0.62 -9.87
CA ARG A 468 -37.70 -0.75 -11.34
C ARG A 468 -38.84 -0.05 -12.06
N ARG A 469 -40.02 0.03 -11.45
CA ARG A 469 -41.16 0.79 -12.00
C ARG A 469 -40.93 2.30 -11.93
N LEU A 470 -40.26 2.78 -10.88
CA LEU A 470 -40.00 4.20 -10.64
C LEU A 470 -38.70 4.68 -11.29
N ASP A 471 -37.71 3.81 -11.44
CA ASP A 471 -36.38 4.10 -11.97
C ASP A 471 -35.89 2.92 -12.81
N ALA A 472 -36.09 3.04 -14.11
CA ALA A 472 -35.61 2.05 -15.08
C ALA A 472 -34.15 2.29 -15.51
N ASP A 473 -33.59 3.44 -15.14
CA ASP A 473 -32.30 3.95 -15.64
C ASP A 473 -31.10 3.50 -14.79
N HIS A 474 -31.34 2.86 -13.64
CA HIS A 474 -30.30 2.42 -12.71
C HIS A 474 -30.55 0.98 -12.21
N PRO A 475 -29.50 0.23 -11.84
CA PRO A 475 -29.62 -1.13 -11.32
C PRO A 475 -30.03 -1.18 -9.86
N VAL A 476 -30.50 -2.35 -9.43
CA VAL A 476 -30.78 -2.70 -8.03
C VAL A 476 -29.88 -3.89 -7.64
N LEU A 477 -29.04 -3.67 -6.64
CA LEU A 477 -28.04 -4.63 -6.16
C LEU A 477 -28.38 -5.09 -4.74
N TYR A 478 -28.30 -6.38 -4.51
CA TYR A 478 -28.44 -6.98 -3.17
C TYR A 478 -27.10 -7.51 -2.68
N MET A 479 -26.84 -7.28 -1.39
CA MET A 479 -25.70 -7.91 -0.71
C MET A 479 -25.99 -9.39 -0.44
N LEU A 480 -24.97 -10.23 -0.68
CA LEU A 480 -24.93 -11.69 -0.50
C LEU A 480 -25.52 -12.51 -1.66
N ALA A 481 -24.85 -13.63 -1.95
CA ALA A 481 -25.15 -14.53 -3.07
C ALA A 481 -26.57 -15.12 -3.09
N TRP A 482 -27.35 -14.94 -2.02
CA TRP A 482 -28.65 -15.58 -1.83
C TRP A 482 -29.84 -14.81 -2.42
N ALA A 483 -29.64 -13.57 -2.88
CA ALA A 483 -30.71 -12.79 -3.51
C ALA A 483 -31.07 -13.29 -4.93
N GLY A 484 -30.27 -14.20 -5.50
CA GLY A 484 -30.54 -14.93 -6.74
C GLY A 484 -31.05 -14.07 -7.91
N GLU A 485 -32.03 -14.60 -8.66
CA GLU A 485 -32.65 -14.04 -9.87
C GLU A 485 -33.01 -12.55 -9.79
N LEU A 486 -33.27 -12.01 -8.59
CA LEU A 486 -33.76 -10.64 -8.36
C LEU A 486 -32.68 -9.54 -8.41
N SER A 487 -31.39 -9.84 -8.20
CA SER A 487 -30.32 -8.83 -8.19
C SER A 487 -29.73 -8.61 -9.58
N ASP A 488 -29.47 -7.36 -9.98
CA ASP A 488 -28.86 -7.06 -11.28
C ASP A 488 -27.35 -7.41 -11.33
N ALA A 489 -26.68 -7.48 -10.17
CA ALA A 489 -25.37 -8.10 -9.98
C ALA A 489 -25.22 -8.68 -8.56
N TYR A 490 -24.28 -9.61 -8.37
CA TYR A 490 -23.97 -10.18 -7.07
C TYR A 490 -22.94 -9.33 -6.34
N PHE A 491 -23.23 -8.94 -5.11
CA PHE A 491 -22.28 -8.26 -4.25
C PHE A 491 -21.91 -9.17 -3.09
N VAL A 492 -20.69 -9.71 -3.10
CA VAL A 492 -20.17 -10.62 -2.07
C VAL A 492 -19.04 -9.99 -1.30
N TYR A 493 -18.75 -10.48 -0.09
CA TYR A 493 -17.65 -9.94 0.71
C TYR A 493 -16.88 -11.04 1.41
N ALA A 494 -15.61 -10.77 1.71
CA ALA A 494 -14.74 -11.67 2.47
C ALA A 494 -14.08 -10.97 3.65
N TYR A 495 -13.93 -11.75 4.73
CA TYR A 495 -13.16 -11.39 5.91
C TYR A 495 -11.65 -11.61 5.67
N PRO A 496 -10.79 -11.08 6.56
CA PRO A 496 -9.34 -11.22 6.41
C PRO A 496 -8.89 -12.69 6.42
N ILE A 497 -7.76 -12.98 5.78
CA ILE A 497 -7.26 -14.35 5.57
C ILE A 497 -6.89 -15.03 6.88
N LEU A 498 -6.21 -14.31 7.79
CA LEU A 498 -5.88 -14.78 9.14
C LEU A 498 -7.09 -14.73 10.10
N ASN A 499 -8.22 -15.30 9.68
CA ASN A 499 -9.45 -15.35 10.45
C ASN A 499 -9.66 -16.78 11.02
N PRO A 500 -9.72 -16.96 12.35
CA PRO A 500 -9.88 -18.27 12.98
C PRO A 500 -11.25 -18.93 12.75
N LEU A 501 -12.17 -18.23 12.08
CA LEU A 501 -13.44 -18.80 11.61
C LEU A 501 -13.32 -19.43 10.21
N LEU A 502 -12.25 -19.18 9.48
CA LEU A 502 -11.96 -19.87 8.23
C LEU A 502 -11.31 -21.24 8.55
N PRO A 503 -11.63 -22.29 7.77
CA PRO A 503 -11.14 -23.64 8.03
C PRO A 503 -9.61 -23.78 7.89
N ASP A 504 -8.97 -22.82 7.23
CA ASP A 504 -7.54 -22.71 6.98
C ASP A 504 -7.11 -21.23 6.87
N ASP A 505 -5.88 -20.91 7.30
CA ASP A 505 -5.26 -19.58 7.22
C ASP A 505 -4.78 -19.28 5.78
N SER A 506 -5.67 -19.43 4.79
CA SER A 506 -5.34 -19.39 3.36
C SER A 506 -6.22 -18.41 2.59
N ILE A 507 -5.63 -17.70 1.62
CA ILE A 507 -6.41 -16.87 0.69
C ILE A 507 -7.36 -17.72 -0.18
N LEU A 508 -7.09 -19.02 -0.31
CA LEU A 508 -7.93 -19.94 -1.06
C LEU A 508 -9.32 -20.12 -0.45
N SER A 509 -9.47 -20.02 0.87
CA SER A 509 -10.77 -20.10 1.54
C SER A 509 -11.72 -19.00 1.08
N MET A 510 -11.18 -17.84 0.67
CA MET A 510 -11.96 -16.77 0.06
C MET A 510 -12.57 -17.20 -1.27
N ASP A 511 -11.83 -17.95 -2.09
CA ASP A 511 -12.36 -18.49 -3.34
C ASP A 511 -13.47 -19.51 -3.06
N GLU A 512 -13.16 -20.51 -2.24
CA GLU A 512 -14.04 -21.65 -1.98
C GLU A 512 -15.35 -21.25 -1.30
N LEU A 513 -15.30 -20.30 -0.36
CA LEU A 513 -16.44 -19.95 0.48
C LEU A 513 -17.22 -18.74 -0.03
N VAL A 514 -16.62 -17.88 -0.86
CA VAL A 514 -17.22 -16.59 -1.25
C VAL A 514 -17.33 -16.46 -2.77
N LEU A 515 -16.21 -16.53 -3.49
CA LEU A 515 -16.19 -16.19 -4.92
C LEU A 515 -16.77 -17.31 -5.79
N GLN A 516 -16.34 -18.56 -5.58
CA GLN A 516 -16.80 -19.71 -6.37
C GLN A 516 -18.32 -19.89 -6.28
N PRO A 517 -18.96 -19.86 -5.09
CA PRO A 517 -20.41 -19.93 -4.99
C PRO A 517 -21.13 -18.81 -5.74
N ALA A 518 -20.58 -17.58 -5.74
CA ALA A 518 -21.16 -16.45 -6.47
C ALA A 518 -21.07 -16.67 -7.99
N PHE A 519 -19.93 -17.12 -8.50
CA PHE A 519 -19.76 -17.41 -9.92
C PHE A 519 -20.56 -18.64 -10.38
N ASP A 520 -20.75 -19.65 -9.52
CA ASP A 520 -21.67 -20.76 -9.79
C ASP A 520 -23.10 -20.26 -9.94
N ALA A 521 -23.57 -19.38 -9.04
CA ALA A 521 -24.90 -18.79 -9.13
C ALA A 521 -25.09 -17.99 -10.43
N VAL A 522 -24.10 -17.17 -10.84
CA VAL A 522 -24.11 -16.47 -12.14
C VAL A 522 -24.21 -17.45 -13.32
N ARG A 523 -23.51 -18.59 -13.26
CA ARG A 523 -23.57 -19.62 -14.32
C ARG A 523 -24.92 -20.32 -14.40
N GLU A 524 -25.56 -20.56 -13.25
CA GLU A 524 -26.85 -21.26 -13.17
C GLU A 524 -28.03 -20.38 -13.66
N GLU A 525 -28.02 -19.08 -13.35
CA GLU A 525 -29.15 -18.17 -13.62
C GLU A 525 -29.21 -17.64 -15.06
N GLY A 526 -28.12 -17.72 -15.83
CA GLY A 526 -28.09 -17.24 -17.22
C GLY A 526 -27.97 -15.71 -17.36
N GLU A 527 -27.67 -15.28 -18.59
CA GLU A 527 -26.83 -14.16 -19.02
C GLU A 527 -26.90 -12.80 -18.29
N GLY A 528 -25.71 -12.18 -18.12
CA GLY A 528 -25.52 -10.74 -17.92
C GLY A 528 -25.10 -10.28 -16.52
N LYS A 529 -25.28 -11.12 -15.50
CA LYS A 529 -24.93 -10.78 -14.11
C LYS A 529 -23.43 -10.81 -13.87
N GLN A 530 -22.96 -9.83 -13.10
CA GLN A 530 -21.58 -9.69 -12.69
C GLN A 530 -21.42 -9.99 -11.20
N VAL A 531 -20.19 -10.26 -10.76
CA VAL A 531 -19.83 -10.37 -9.33
C VAL A 531 -18.99 -9.15 -8.94
N TRP A 532 -19.41 -8.43 -7.92
CA TRP A 532 -18.65 -7.37 -7.25
C TRP A 532 -18.19 -7.87 -5.88
N PHE A 533 -16.99 -7.47 -5.48
CA PHE A 533 -16.31 -8.02 -4.31
C PHE A 533 -16.01 -6.95 -3.26
N GLY A 534 -16.42 -7.21 -2.03
CA GLY A 534 -16.12 -6.43 -0.84
C GLY A 534 -14.99 -7.05 -0.03
N SER A 535 -13.89 -6.34 0.18
CA SER A 535 -12.78 -6.80 1.02
C SER A 535 -12.79 -6.10 2.39
N GLN A 536 -12.66 -6.85 3.49
CA GLN A 536 -12.37 -6.26 4.79
C GLN A 536 -10.98 -5.59 4.77
N ALA A 537 -10.93 -4.27 4.93
CA ALA A 537 -9.71 -3.48 4.88
C ALA A 537 -9.30 -2.88 6.23
N PHE A 538 -10.20 -2.87 7.22
CA PHE A 538 -9.95 -2.34 8.56
C PHE A 538 -10.17 -3.40 9.63
N ASP A 539 -9.96 -3.02 10.90
CA ASP A 539 -10.16 -3.90 12.04
C ASP A 539 -11.53 -4.57 12.01
N TYR A 540 -11.53 -5.88 12.20
CA TYR A 540 -12.72 -6.69 12.38
C TYR A 540 -12.72 -7.29 13.78
N ARG A 541 -13.84 -7.12 14.49
CA ARG A 541 -14.03 -7.64 15.83
C ARG A 541 -15.16 -8.66 15.82
N LEU A 542 -14.88 -9.89 16.21
CA LEU A 542 -15.89 -10.96 16.30
C LEU A 542 -16.92 -10.72 17.40
N ASP A 543 -16.62 -9.89 18.41
CA ASP A 543 -17.40 -9.75 19.64
C ASP A 543 -18.10 -8.39 19.86
N SER A 544 -18.20 -7.51 18.85
CA SER A 544 -18.95 -6.26 19.00
C SER A 544 -20.47 -6.44 18.88
N ASN A 545 -21.05 -6.99 19.94
CA ASN A 545 -22.37 -6.58 20.41
C ASN A 545 -22.34 -5.79 21.72
N ARG A 546 -21.17 -5.49 22.34
CA ARG A 546 -21.09 -4.56 23.50
C ARG A 546 -19.71 -3.88 23.69
N GLY A 547 -19.66 -2.58 23.40
CA GLY A 547 -19.06 -1.49 24.21
C GLY A 547 -17.61 -1.56 24.73
N LYS A 548 -16.90 -0.44 24.47
CA LYS A 548 -15.58 0.03 24.92
C LYS A 548 -14.37 -0.51 24.14
N VAL A 549 -13.79 0.38 23.34
CA VAL A 549 -12.50 0.23 22.67
C VAL A 549 -11.39 0.50 23.67
N ILE A 550 -10.63 -0.54 23.97
CA ILE A 550 -9.31 -0.49 24.61
C ILE A 550 -8.52 -1.52 23.81
N THR A 551 -7.58 -1.07 22.97
CA THR A 551 -6.54 -1.87 22.29
C THR A 551 -6.84 -3.37 22.14
N LEU A 552 -7.27 -3.80 20.95
CA LEU A 552 -7.84 -5.13 20.63
C LEU A 552 -7.10 -6.32 21.24
N GLU A 553 -7.52 -6.74 22.43
CA GLU A 553 -7.34 -8.11 22.89
C GLU A 553 -8.39 -8.96 22.13
N GLY A 554 -7.98 -9.65 21.04
CA GLY A 554 -8.82 -10.60 20.30
C GLY A 554 -9.50 -10.14 18.99
N GLY A 555 -9.11 -9.02 18.38
CA GLY A 555 -9.58 -8.59 17.04
C GLY A 555 -8.57 -8.88 15.92
N PHE A 556 -9.03 -8.85 14.66
CA PHE A 556 -8.21 -9.10 13.46
C PHE A 556 -8.01 -7.82 12.65
N ARG A 557 -6.77 -7.54 12.28
CA ARG A 557 -6.39 -6.41 11.44
C ARG A 557 -5.68 -6.95 10.19
N PRO A 558 -6.22 -6.74 8.98
CA PRO A 558 -5.51 -7.07 7.75
C PRO A 558 -4.16 -6.34 7.67
N THR A 559 -3.13 -7.07 7.29
CA THR A 559 -1.87 -6.50 6.82
C THR A 559 -2.06 -5.84 5.45
N ARG A 560 -1.11 -4.99 5.01
CA ARG A 560 -1.15 -4.39 3.67
C ARG A 560 -1.13 -5.45 2.56
N ALA A 561 -0.28 -6.47 2.74
CA ALA A 561 -0.18 -7.60 1.82
C ALA A 561 -1.51 -8.36 1.71
N GLU A 562 -2.20 -8.61 2.83
CA GLU A 562 -3.54 -9.22 2.79
C GLU A 562 -4.57 -8.36 2.04
N ILE A 563 -4.64 -7.05 2.31
CA ILE A 563 -5.59 -6.16 1.61
C ILE A 563 -5.33 -6.16 0.10
N ARG A 564 -4.07 -6.02 -0.29
CA ARG A 564 -3.64 -6.05 -1.69
C ARG A 564 -3.98 -7.38 -2.34
N SER A 565 -3.55 -8.48 -1.71
CA SER A 565 -3.71 -9.83 -2.24
C SER A 565 -5.17 -10.23 -2.36
N MET A 566 -6.02 -9.97 -1.36
CA MET A 566 -7.46 -10.27 -1.42
C MET A 566 -8.14 -9.60 -2.62
N ASN A 567 -7.87 -8.31 -2.82
CA ASN A 567 -8.49 -7.56 -3.92
C ASN A 567 -8.00 -8.06 -5.28
N TYR A 568 -6.68 -8.20 -5.48
CA TYR A 568 -6.13 -8.68 -6.73
C TYR A 568 -6.45 -10.15 -7.01
N PHE A 569 -6.49 -11.00 -5.99
CA PHE A 569 -6.93 -12.38 -6.12
C PHE A 569 -8.38 -12.44 -6.61
N ALA A 570 -9.29 -11.62 -6.06
CA ALA A 570 -10.65 -11.52 -6.58
C ALA A 570 -10.67 -11.07 -8.05
N LEU A 571 -9.80 -10.14 -8.46
CA LEU A 571 -9.64 -9.78 -9.88
C LEU A 571 -9.20 -10.97 -10.75
N THR A 572 -8.30 -11.84 -10.26
CA THR A 572 -7.93 -13.08 -10.98
C THR A 572 -9.10 -14.04 -11.22
N LYS A 573 -10.15 -13.95 -10.40
CA LYS A 573 -11.39 -14.73 -10.58
C LYS A 573 -12.39 -14.07 -11.52
N GLY A 574 -12.14 -12.83 -11.94
CA GLY A 574 -12.96 -12.09 -12.90
C GLY A 574 -14.07 -11.25 -12.26
N VAL A 575 -13.92 -10.81 -11.00
CA VAL A 575 -14.86 -9.86 -10.42
C VAL A 575 -14.84 -8.54 -11.19
N LYS A 576 -16.00 -7.89 -11.29
CA LYS A 576 -16.25 -6.69 -12.11
C LYS A 576 -16.52 -5.43 -11.27
N GLY A 577 -16.11 -5.46 -10.00
CA GLY A 577 -16.15 -4.32 -9.09
C GLY A 577 -15.53 -4.65 -7.75
N LEU A 578 -14.95 -3.65 -7.10
CA LEU A 578 -14.32 -3.74 -5.78
C LEU A 578 -14.96 -2.77 -4.78
N CYS A 579 -15.02 -3.17 -3.52
CA CYS A 579 -15.47 -2.34 -2.42
C CYS A 579 -14.63 -2.58 -1.17
N PHE A 580 -14.17 -1.53 -0.51
CA PHE A 580 -13.42 -1.66 0.74
C PHE A 580 -14.33 -1.51 1.95
N TYR A 581 -14.33 -2.52 2.82
CA TYR A 581 -15.19 -2.64 4.01
C TYR A 581 -14.38 -2.49 5.31
N ALA A 582 -14.66 -1.58 6.25
CA ALA A 582 -15.26 -0.25 6.17
C ALA A 582 -14.44 0.68 7.08
N PRO A 583 -14.04 1.90 6.64
CA PRO A 583 -13.25 2.86 7.41
C PRO A 583 -14.04 3.61 8.51
N SER A 584 -15.26 3.18 8.83
CA SER A 584 -16.12 3.86 9.81
C SER A 584 -17.01 2.82 10.48
N GLY A 585 -16.66 2.42 11.70
CA GLY A 585 -17.15 1.17 12.31
C GLY A 585 -18.64 1.09 12.69
N GLU A 586 -19.16 -0.12 12.68
CA GLU A 586 -20.37 -0.51 13.43
C GLU A 586 -20.06 -0.75 14.93
N ILE A 587 -19.09 -0.02 15.51
CA ILE A 587 -18.67 -0.20 16.91
C ILE A 587 -19.33 0.87 17.77
N PRO A 588 -20.34 0.52 18.60
CA PRO A 588 -20.99 1.48 19.47
C PRO A 588 -20.00 2.13 20.45
N GLY A 589 -19.90 3.46 20.38
CA GLY A 589 -19.03 4.27 21.26
C GLY A 589 -17.69 4.73 20.66
N THR A 590 -17.52 4.64 19.33
CA THR A 590 -16.42 5.26 18.59
C THR A 590 -16.85 6.64 18.05
N ASP A 591 -15.90 7.58 17.97
CA ASP A 591 -16.11 8.87 17.29
C ASP A 591 -15.72 8.70 15.82
N TYR A 592 -16.71 8.82 14.94
CA TYR A 592 -16.67 8.32 13.55
C TYR A 592 -15.79 9.15 12.60
N VAL A 593 -15.29 10.31 13.05
CA VAL A 593 -14.57 11.29 12.21
C VAL A 593 -13.05 11.09 12.23
N GLU A 594 -12.52 10.28 13.17
CA GLU A 594 -11.06 10.12 13.37
C GLU A 594 -10.48 8.80 12.79
N ASP A 595 -11.30 7.93 12.18
CA ASP A 595 -11.00 6.49 12.05
C ASP A 595 -9.91 6.12 11.01
N VAL A 596 -9.82 6.78 9.84
CA VAL A 596 -8.70 6.49 8.91
C VAL A 596 -7.35 7.00 9.42
N SER A 597 -7.36 8.03 10.28
CA SER A 597 -6.14 8.51 10.94
C SER A 597 -5.67 7.56 12.05
N LEU A 598 -6.57 6.70 12.56
CA LEU A 598 -6.23 5.58 13.43
C LEU A 598 -5.65 4.40 12.63
N PHE A 599 -5.94 4.31 11.34
CA PHE A 599 -5.50 3.24 10.44
C PHE A 599 -4.77 3.75 9.18
N PRO A 600 -3.71 4.58 9.32
CA PRO A 600 -3.09 5.24 8.17
C PRO A 600 -2.46 4.23 7.20
N ARG A 601 -2.04 3.04 7.68
CA ARG A 601 -1.43 1.99 6.84
C ARG A 601 -2.46 1.32 5.94
N GLN A 602 -3.58 0.88 6.50
CA GLN A 602 -4.69 0.27 5.75
C GLN A 602 -5.30 1.26 4.77
N TRP A 603 -5.49 2.51 5.21
CA TRP A 603 -5.98 3.58 4.35
C TRP A 603 -5.03 3.83 3.17
N THR A 604 -3.73 3.99 3.42
CA THR A 604 -2.73 4.19 2.36
C THR A 604 -2.71 3.03 1.37
N GLU A 605 -2.79 1.78 1.85
CA GLU A 605 -2.83 0.62 0.96
C GLU A 605 -4.09 0.59 0.09
N MET A 606 -5.25 0.93 0.66
CA MET A 606 -6.49 1.06 -0.13
C MET A 606 -6.38 2.12 -1.23
N LEU A 607 -5.81 3.29 -0.91
CA LEU A 607 -5.61 4.36 -1.90
C LEU A 607 -4.62 3.93 -3.00
N LYS A 608 -3.56 3.20 -2.63
CA LYS A 608 -2.61 2.61 -3.59
C LYS A 608 -3.32 1.63 -4.53
N ILE A 609 -4.13 0.72 -4.00
CA ILE A 609 -4.90 -0.23 -4.81
C ILE A 609 -5.89 0.51 -5.73
N ALA A 610 -6.64 1.48 -5.20
CA ALA A 610 -7.58 2.27 -5.99
C ALA A 610 -6.90 3.00 -7.16
N THR A 611 -5.69 3.53 -6.93
CA THR A 611 -4.91 4.24 -7.93
C THR A 611 -4.47 3.31 -9.06
N GLN A 612 -3.99 2.12 -8.72
CA GLN A 612 -3.60 1.10 -9.69
C GLN A 612 -4.81 0.55 -10.44
N VAL A 613 -5.91 0.25 -9.74
CA VAL A 613 -7.14 -0.25 -10.37
C VAL A 613 -7.77 0.78 -11.30
N ARG A 614 -7.68 2.09 -11.00
CA ARG A 614 -8.10 3.15 -11.93
C ARG A 614 -7.36 3.05 -13.27
N TYR A 615 -6.06 2.76 -13.26
CA TYR A 615 -5.30 2.56 -14.49
C TYR A 615 -5.77 1.30 -15.24
N LEU A 616 -6.04 0.22 -14.50
CA LEU A 616 -6.50 -1.05 -15.06
C LEU A 616 -8.00 -1.05 -15.44
N ALA A 617 -8.77 -0.02 -15.05
CA ALA A 617 -10.22 0.00 -15.11
C ALA A 617 -10.82 -0.27 -16.50
N PRO A 618 -10.29 0.28 -17.62
CA PRO A 618 -10.82 -0.03 -18.95
C PRO A 618 -10.72 -1.53 -19.26
N THR A 619 -9.55 -2.12 -19.01
CA THR A 619 -9.29 -3.56 -19.19
C THR A 619 -10.12 -4.41 -18.24
N LEU A 620 -10.24 -4.02 -16.97
CA LEU A 620 -11.05 -4.76 -16.00
C LEU A 620 -12.55 -4.70 -16.31
N ALA A 621 -13.06 -3.55 -16.78
CA ALA A 621 -14.46 -3.36 -17.14
C ALA A 621 -14.81 -4.13 -18.42
N ALA A 622 -14.09 -3.88 -19.51
CA ALA A 622 -14.46 -4.29 -20.87
C ALA A 622 -13.49 -5.28 -21.54
N GLY A 623 -12.38 -5.61 -20.91
CA GLY A 623 -11.40 -6.57 -21.43
C GLY A 623 -11.95 -7.98 -21.53
N LYS A 624 -11.44 -8.72 -22.51
CA LYS A 624 -11.80 -10.13 -22.75
C LYS A 624 -10.70 -11.04 -22.23
N VAL A 625 -11.09 -12.20 -21.70
CA VAL A 625 -10.12 -13.21 -21.28
C VAL A 625 -9.28 -13.67 -22.48
N ALA A 626 -7.98 -13.65 -22.29
CA ALA A 626 -6.98 -14.14 -23.23
C ALA A 626 -6.13 -15.24 -22.56
N ALA A 627 -5.22 -15.85 -23.32
CA ALA A 627 -4.37 -16.96 -22.87
C ALA A 627 -3.06 -17.03 -23.68
N MET A 628 -2.50 -15.86 -23.99
CA MET A 628 -1.22 -15.71 -24.67
C MET A 628 -0.05 -16.06 -23.74
N GLY A 629 -0.15 -15.69 -22.46
CA GLY A 629 0.76 -16.08 -21.39
C GLY A 629 0.27 -17.34 -20.66
N GLN A 630 1.16 -18.29 -20.43
CA GLN A 630 0.89 -19.54 -19.72
C GLN A 630 2.00 -19.87 -18.73
N LEU A 631 1.70 -20.60 -17.66
CA LEU A 631 2.74 -21.08 -16.73
C LEU A 631 3.44 -22.33 -17.32
N ALA A 632 4.77 -22.26 -17.47
CA ALA A 632 5.62 -23.32 -18.04
C ALA A 632 5.54 -24.66 -17.28
N GLN A 633 5.44 -24.57 -15.95
CA GLN A 633 5.17 -25.67 -15.06
C GLN A 633 3.97 -25.24 -14.23
N GLY A 634 2.96 -26.10 -14.11
CA GLY A 634 1.80 -25.80 -13.27
C GLY A 634 2.27 -25.43 -11.86
N ALA A 635 2.29 -24.13 -11.59
CA ALA A 635 2.52 -23.55 -10.28
C ALA A 635 1.13 -23.28 -9.71
N PRO A 636 0.46 -24.29 -9.12
CA PRO A 636 -0.94 -24.15 -8.68
C PRO A 636 -1.13 -23.05 -7.64
N ALA A 637 -0.04 -22.62 -7.01
CA ALA A 637 0.04 -21.50 -6.09
C ALA A 637 -0.23 -20.13 -6.76
N ILE A 638 0.07 -19.99 -8.05
CA ILE A 638 -0.12 -18.73 -8.78
C ILE A 638 -1.49 -18.72 -9.43
N HIS A 639 -2.36 -17.88 -8.91
CA HIS A 639 -3.64 -17.57 -9.54
C HIS A 639 -3.46 -16.39 -10.45
N PHE A 640 -3.99 -16.47 -11.67
CA PHE A 640 -3.84 -15.40 -12.63
C PHE A 640 -5.01 -15.29 -13.60
N ILE A 641 -5.14 -14.11 -14.19
CA ILE A 641 -6.01 -13.86 -15.33
C ILE A 641 -5.27 -13.00 -16.34
N GLU A 642 -5.43 -13.31 -17.62
CA GLU A 642 -5.00 -12.46 -18.71
C GLU A 642 -6.23 -11.84 -19.37
N LEU A 643 -6.21 -10.52 -19.52
CA LEU A 643 -7.25 -9.74 -20.18
C LEU A 643 -6.64 -8.95 -21.33
N VAL A 644 -7.35 -8.88 -22.46
CA VAL A 644 -7.00 -8.03 -23.59
C VAL A 644 -8.06 -6.95 -23.80
N HIS A 645 -7.60 -5.71 -23.96
CA HIS A 645 -8.43 -4.55 -24.28
C HIS A 645 -7.64 -3.60 -25.18
N ASP A 646 -8.21 -3.19 -26.32
CA ASP A 646 -7.53 -2.33 -27.32
C ASP A 646 -6.14 -2.84 -27.72
N ASP A 647 -6.04 -4.15 -28.01
CA ASP A 647 -4.80 -4.88 -28.39
C ASP A 647 -3.69 -4.90 -27.32
N GLU A 648 -3.99 -4.41 -26.11
CA GLU A 648 -3.11 -4.44 -24.95
C GLU A 648 -3.49 -5.58 -24.02
N HIS A 649 -2.52 -6.44 -23.73
CA HIS A 649 -2.68 -7.54 -22.78
C HIS A 649 -2.27 -7.09 -21.39
N THR A 650 -3.06 -7.47 -20.39
CA THR A 650 -2.78 -7.29 -18.96
C THR A 650 -2.92 -8.63 -18.27
N LEU A 651 -1.85 -9.11 -17.62
CA LEU A 651 -1.85 -10.32 -16.82
C LEU A 651 -1.71 -9.95 -15.35
N ILE A 652 -2.69 -10.31 -14.54
CA ILE A 652 -2.67 -10.13 -13.09
C ILE A 652 -2.36 -11.49 -12.48
N ALA A 653 -1.34 -11.59 -11.62
CA ALA A 653 -0.96 -12.82 -10.95
C ALA A 653 -0.81 -12.60 -9.45
N VAL A 654 -1.22 -13.60 -8.66
CA VAL A 654 -1.18 -13.58 -7.19
C VAL A 654 -0.66 -14.91 -6.66
N ASN A 655 0.30 -14.86 -5.74
CA ASN A 655 0.74 -16.05 -5.01
C ASN A 655 -0.16 -16.30 -3.79
N ALA A 656 -0.85 -17.43 -3.81
CA ALA A 656 -1.78 -17.85 -2.77
C ALA A 656 -1.16 -18.70 -1.66
N GLU A 657 0.12 -19.07 -1.77
CA GLU A 657 0.81 -19.93 -0.80
C GLU A 657 1.62 -19.12 0.24
N PRO A 658 1.82 -19.64 1.46
CA PRO A 658 2.61 -18.98 2.51
C PRO A 658 4.13 -19.05 2.27
N GLN A 659 4.56 -19.45 1.08
CA GLN A 659 5.94 -19.63 0.70
C GLN A 659 6.27 -18.91 -0.60
N HIS A 660 7.56 -18.66 -0.83
CA HIS A 660 8.02 -18.08 -2.08
C HIS A 660 7.77 -19.04 -3.25
N VAL A 661 7.32 -18.50 -4.38
CA VAL A 661 7.02 -19.27 -5.59
C VAL A 661 7.76 -18.65 -6.77
N LEU A 662 8.59 -19.46 -7.41
CA LEU A 662 9.21 -19.10 -8.68
C LEU A 662 8.28 -19.53 -9.82
N ALA A 663 7.79 -18.57 -10.61
CA ALA A 663 6.81 -18.79 -11.66
C ALA A 663 7.40 -18.40 -13.02
N THR A 664 7.42 -19.33 -13.96
CA THR A 664 7.87 -19.08 -15.34
C THR A 664 6.67 -18.94 -16.25
N TRP A 665 6.52 -17.77 -16.85
CA TRP A 665 5.61 -17.48 -17.94
C TRP A 665 6.23 -17.89 -19.27
N GLU A 666 5.43 -18.52 -20.13
CA GLU A 666 5.71 -18.77 -21.54
C GLU A 666 4.68 -18.01 -22.37
N PHE A 667 5.16 -17.32 -23.40
CA PHE A 667 4.35 -16.53 -24.32
C PHE A 667 4.34 -17.21 -25.68
N GLN A 668 3.20 -17.16 -26.38
CA GLN A 668 3.06 -17.77 -27.71
C GLN A 668 4.02 -17.17 -28.75
N GLU A 669 4.48 -15.93 -28.52
CA GLU A 669 5.47 -15.22 -29.31
C GLU A 669 6.25 -14.23 -28.40
N PRO A 670 7.42 -13.71 -28.83
CA PRO A 670 8.19 -12.78 -28.01
C PRO A 670 7.44 -11.48 -27.73
N VAL A 671 7.32 -11.09 -26.45
CA VAL A 671 6.60 -9.89 -26.02
C VAL A 671 7.48 -8.96 -25.18
N PRO A 672 7.41 -7.62 -25.35
CA PRO A 672 8.09 -6.68 -24.46
C PRO A 672 7.28 -6.55 -23.16
N LEU A 673 7.79 -7.12 -22.07
CA LEU A 673 7.06 -7.14 -20.80
C LEU A 673 7.34 -5.91 -19.95
N LEU A 674 6.24 -5.30 -19.51
CA LEU A 674 6.18 -4.26 -18.50
C LEU A 674 5.65 -4.85 -17.19
N MET A 675 6.44 -4.84 -16.12
CA MET A 675 5.94 -5.16 -14.77
C MET A 675 5.41 -3.87 -14.16
N LEU A 676 4.10 -3.65 -14.29
CA LEU A 676 3.44 -2.41 -13.87
C LEU A 676 3.57 -2.21 -12.36
N PHE A 677 3.85 -0.97 -11.97
CA PHE A 677 3.96 -0.54 -10.57
C PHE A 677 5.16 -1.09 -9.80
N GLU A 678 6.19 -1.56 -10.52
CA GLU A 678 7.37 -2.25 -9.96
C GLU A 678 8.70 -1.73 -10.53
N ASP A 679 8.67 -0.69 -11.36
CA ASP A 679 9.83 -0.04 -11.97
C ASP A 679 10.79 -0.98 -12.72
N ARG A 680 10.24 -2.04 -13.30
CA ARG A 680 10.98 -3.09 -14.03
C ARG A 680 10.37 -3.44 -15.38
N VAL A 681 11.23 -3.65 -16.36
CA VAL A 681 10.88 -4.15 -17.70
C VAL A 681 11.82 -5.28 -18.13
N SER A 682 11.39 -6.15 -19.03
CA SER A 682 12.30 -7.14 -19.62
C SER A 682 13.39 -6.46 -20.48
N GLU A 683 14.59 -7.05 -20.58
CA GLU A 683 15.72 -6.58 -21.45
C GLU A 683 15.46 -6.72 -22.97
N GLY A 684 14.20 -6.54 -23.39
CA GLY A 684 13.69 -6.74 -24.75
C GLY A 684 12.53 -7.73 -24.80
N PRO A 685 12.02 -8.05 -26.01
CA PRO A 685 10.95 -9.03 -26.16
C PRO A 685 11.38 -10.43 -25.70
N VAL A 686 10.55 -11.08 -24.88
CA VAL A 686 10.83 -12.40 -24.28
C VAL A 686 9.76 -13.42 -24.65
N GLU A 687 10.18 -14.65 -24.95
CA GLU A 687 9.28 -15.81 -25.09
C GLU A 687 8.99 -16.47 -23.73
N THR A 688 9.90 -16.27 -22.76
CA THR A 688 9.76 -16.78 -21.40
C THR A 688 10.23 -15.76 -20.38
N PHE A 689 9.51 -15.61 -19.28
CA PHE A 689 9.89 -14.72 -18.18
C PHE A 689 9.63 -15.42 -16.85
N THR A 690 10.63 -15.46 -15.97
CA THR A 690 10.52 -16.09 -14.66
C THR A 690 10.57 -15.05 -13.57
N ASP A 691 9.50 -15.01 -12.76
CA ASP A 691 9.38 -14.10 -11.63
C ASP A 691 9.32 -14.88 -10.32
N LEU A 692 9.61 -14.19 -9.22
CA LEU A 692 9.62 -14.74 -7.87
C LEU A 692 8.59 -13.98 -7.06
N PHE A 693 7.58 -14.71 -6.61
CA PHE A 693 6.51 -14.20 -5.79
C PHE A 693 6.77 -14.55 -4.33
N GLU A 694 6.77 -13.56 -3.45
CA GLU A 694 6.62 -13.69 -2.00
C GLU A 694 5.20 -14.19 -1.65
N PRO A 695 4.98 -14.67 -0.42
CA PRO A 695 3.63 -14.97 0.06
C PRO A 695 2.69 -13.77 -0.09
N LEU A 696 1.51 -13.98 -0.68
CA LEU A 696 0.51 -12.95 -0.96
C LEU A 696 0.92 -11.89 -1.99
N GLU A 697 2.08 -12.02 -2.63
CA GLU A 697 2.56 -11.05 -3.60
C GLU A 697 1.69 -11.00 -4.86
N VAL A 698 1.63 -9.82 -5.46
CA VAL A 698 0.86 -9.50 -6.65
C VAL A 698 1.79 -8.86 -7.67
N HIS A 699 1.91 -9.49 -8.82
CA HIS A 699 2.55 -8.90 -10.01
C HIS A 699 1.52 -8.61 -11.09
N VAL A 700 1.72 -7.51 -11.80
CA VAL A 700 0.86 -7.12 -12.94
C VAL A 700 1.74 -6.88 -14.16
N TYR A 701 1.57 -7.72 -15.18
CA TYR A 701 2.33 -7.64 -16.42
C TYR A 701 1.48 -7.00 -17.51
N ARG A 702 2.13 -6.21 -18.39
CA ARG A 702 1.50 -5.61 -19.56
C ARG A 702 2.38 -5.73 -20.79
N TRP A 703 1.77 -5.98 -21.94
CA TRP A 703 2.43 -5.96 -23.25
C TRP A 703 1.44 -5.71 -24.38
N SER A 704 1.92 -5.16 -25.49
CA SER A 704 1.19 -5.11 -26.75
C SER A 704 1.45 -6.38 -27.55
N ALA A 705 0.43 -6.95 -28.20
CA ALA A 705 0.69 -7.97 -29.21
C ALA A 705 1.45 -7.36 -30.42
N PRO A 706 2.39 -8.09 -31.05
CA PRO A 706 3.19 -7.61 -32.18
C PRO A 706 2.44 -7.15 -33.44
#